data_AF-A0A955CE04-F1
#
_entry.id   AF-A0A955CE04-F1
#
_cell.length_a   1.000
_cell.length_b   1.000
_cell.length_c   1.000
_cell.angle_alpha   90.00
_cell.angle_beta   90.00
_cell.angle_gamma   90.00
#
_symmetry.space_group_name_H-M   'P 1'
#
loop_
_entity.id
_entity.type
_entity.pdbx_description
1 polymer ?
#
loop_
_entity_poly.entity_id
_entity_poly.type
_entity_poly.pdbx_seq_one_letter_code
_entity_poly.pdbx_strand_id
1 'polypeptide(L)'
;MPATEQTWRSQKLLHVIFGVSAIVMTIATVWLMAKDHNREWKQVQLKDRKKDAWTTQASRDELAYELRTKKEEYLREESIAESAAIDPALLDRFEQLVVAEQRRLAEGSNDPDSLEDAQPGDAKAAASAAEFAAIRELSTELDAAAAEANAAADAESSDQVALRDVARRVRNRLVAKLESTIGDAKFREKNLVATKKAVNGQRTAVVSELGLKVHGGVDQEELDRTQLVIDGLDDTLATLTAQIAAAKDYRTQLEGIVGEINAQRNEAAKELATMEADLARLDDQVAKNTTNAGEWVTRLPILNALYNGNIRITQNWLPDLTINYNFSQVARFDRCATCHRAISKTAPGTATDPLYPTLTDAERNLELIMQASDEELDAESDLRAVYGLALTDESLVDGADVTVQYVLPDSLAAQAGLMSGDVVETINGQGVQTSKAAQELLTTMRESGEAIRIAVKRGLEHPFTAHPRLDLYLTDLSPHPEKIVGCTICHDGQGSGTSFQWTSHTPNDFNQQAEWIDTYGWFDNHHWIFPMKPARFVESNCLKCHHQKGALEPSESFPEPPAPKLVEGWSVVEKYGCFGCHEVNGYAGPGQTIGPDVRLEPNYHEAAAAILTDDGINDRQRDLARRLVEQPTDDAARHELYASITEGEADDLTPQTVKVSAVLKDVENPGQYRKPGPSLRYLDAKVDYDWLYSWIRRPADFRPSTKMPQFFGHWEHLSEDVDAAQLHESMRFEPIEIRALTSFLLKNSQPFEPMAKAAGVTESASAERGEWLFKSRGCLACHAHGEVEGIA
;
A
#
# COMPACT_ATOMS: atom_id res chain seq x y z
N MET A 1 64.63 -64.55 21.34
CA MET A 1 64.16 -63.42 22.18
C MET A 1 62.68 -63.25 21.93
N PRO A 2 61.80 -63.34 22.94
CA PRO A 2 60.38 -63.16 22.71
C PRO A 2 60.13 -61.70 22.29
N ALA A 3 59.33 -61.49 21.25
CA ALA A 3 58.92 -60.15 20.85
C ALA A 3 58.21 -59.49 22.03
N THR A 4 58.75 -58.38 22.53
CA THR A 4 58.04 -57.59 23.54
C THR A 4 56.82 -57.01 22.87
N GLU A 5 55.61 -57.41 23.28
CA GLU A 5 54.32 -56.87 22.81
C GLU A 5 54.09 -55.39 23.23
N GLN A 6 55.17 -54.63 23.40
CA GLN A 6 55.12 -53.22 23.75
C GLN A 6 55.04 -52.40 22.47
N THR A 7 53.91 -51.74 22.26
CA THR A 7 53.72 -50.79 21.16
C THR A 7 54.69 -49.61 21.28
N TRP A 8 55.18 -49.10 20.14
CA TRP A 8 56.14 -47.97 20.07
C TRP A 8 55.71 -46.74 20.88
N ARG A 9 54.40 -46.54 21.05
CA ARG A 9 53.81 -45.51 21.93
C ARG A 9 52.97 -46.18 23.01
N SER A 10 52.93 -45.59 24.20
CA SER A 10 52.06 -46.04 25.29
C SER A 10 50.59 -45.94 24.87
N GLN A 11 49.90 -47.08 24.79
CA GLN A 11 48.46 -47.12 24.46
C GLN A 11 47.63 -46.28 25.43
N LYS A 12 47.97 -46.28 26.73
CA LYS A 12 47.30 -45.43 27.74
C LYS A 12 47.41 -43.95 27.40
N LEU A 13 48.59 -43.48 27.00
CA LEU A 13 48.80 -42.09 26.60
C LEU A 13 48.01 -41.76 25.32
N LEU A 14 48.00 -42.67 24.34
CA LEU A 14 47.24 -42.49 23.10
C LEU A 14 45.73 -42.39 23.36
N HIS A 15 45.17 -43.25 24.23
CA HIS A 15 43.76 -43.19 24.62
C HIS A 15 43.40 -41.89 25.35
N VAL A 16 44.29 -41.39 26.22
CA VAL A 16 44.10 -40.10 26.90
C VAL A 16 44.11 -38.95 25.88
N ILE A 17 45.09 -38.92 24.98
CA ILE A 17 45.17 -37.88 23.93
C ILE A 17 43.95 -37.94 23.01
N PHE A 18 43.52 -39.13 22.61
CA PHE A 18 42.32 -39.32 21.80
C PHE A 18 41.06 -38.85 22.55
N GLY A 19 40.91 -39.21 23.83
CA GLY A 19 39.80 -38.76 24.67
C GLY A 19 39.75 -37.25 24.82
N VAL A 20 40.89 -36.60 25.09
CA VAL A 20 40.98 -35.13 25.17
C VAL A 20 40.66 -34.49 23.81
N SER A 21 41.20 -35.02 22.71
CA SER A 21 40.95 -34.49 21.37
C SER A 21 39.48 -34.62 20.97
N ALA A 22 38.83 -35.73 21.32
CA ALA A 22 37.39 -35.94 21.09
C ALA A 22 36.53 -34.97 21.90
N ILE A 23 36.90 -34.70 23.16
CA ILE A 23 36.22 -33.69 23.99
C ILE A 23 36.39 -32.29 23.38
N VAL A 24 37.60 -31.90 22.99
CA VAL A 24 37.86 -30.60 22.34
C VAL A 24 37.06 -30.46 21.05
N MET A 25 37.04 -31.49 20.20
CA MET A 25 36.25 -31.49 18.97
C MET A 25 34.75 -31.38 19.25
N THR A 26 34.25 -32.07 20.29
CA THR A 26 32.84 -31.98 20.70
C THR A 26 32.49 -30.58 21.18
N ILE A 27 33.32 -29.96 22.04
CA ILE A 27 33.13 -28.59 22.50
C ILE A 27 33.17 -27.61 21.32
N ALA A 28 34.12 -27.75 20.40
CA ALA A 28 34.22 -26.90 19.22
C ALA A 28 32.99 -27.05 18.31
N THR A 29 32.48 -28.28 18.13
CA THR A 29 31.27 -28.54 17.34
C THR A 29 30.04 -27.91 17.98
N VAL A 30 29.86 -28.09 19.29
CA VAL A 30 28.76 -27.47 20.04
C VAL A 30 28.86 -25.94 19.98
N TRP A 31 30.07 -25.39 20.09
CA TRP A 31 30.29 -23.96 19.97
C TRP A 31 29.97 -23.42 18.57
N LEU A 32 30.39 -24.12 17.51
CA LEU A 32 30.04 -23.76 16.14
C LEU A 32 28.53 -23.83 15.90
N MET A 33 27.86 -24.88 16.38
CA MET A 33 26.40 -24.99 16.31
C MET A 33 25.71 -23.87 17.09
N ALA A 34 26.18 -23.54 18.30
CA ALA A 34 25.63 -22.46 19.10
C ALA A 34 25.84 -21.09 18.43
N LYS A 35 27.02 -20.85 17.86
CA LYS A 35 27.34 -19.62 17.13
C LYS A 35 26.51 -19.47 15.86
N ASP A 36 26.40 -20.52 15.04
CA ASP A 36 25.55 -20.50 13.84
C ASP A 36 24.06 -20.42 14.17
N HIS A 37 23.65 -20.98 15.31
CA HIS A 37 22.29 -20.86 15.78
C HIS A 37 21.97 -19.43 16.24
N ASN A 38 22.88 -18.74 16.93
CA ASN A 38 22.67 -17.41 17.51
C ASN A 38 23.00 -16.27 16.53
N ARG A 39 22.38 -16.28 15.34
CA ARG A 39 22.49 -15.20 14.36
C ARG A 39 21.78 -13.92 14.83
N GLU A 40 22.32 -12.78 14.41
CA GLU A 40 21.85 -11.42 14.76
C GLU A 40 20.35 -11.20 14.55
N TRP A 41 19.79 -11.67 13.43
CA TRP A 41 18.37 -11.49 13.09
C TRP A 41 17.42 -12.02 14.16
N LYS A 42 17.81 -13.05 14.92
CA LYS A 42 16.97 -13.60 16.00
C LYS A 42 16.77 -12.57 17.11
N GLN A 43 17.80 -11.80 17.46
CA GLN A 43 17.70 -10.76 18.47
C GLN A 43 16.75 -9.64 18.02
N VAL A 44 16.83 -9.26 16.75
CA VAL A 44 15.92 -8.26 16.16
C VAL A 44 14.46 -8.75 16.23
N GLN A 45 14.19 -10.01 15.86
CA GLN A 45 12.83 -10.55 15.98
C GLN A 45 12.32 -10.64 17.43
N LEU A 46 13.20 -10.97 18.38
CA LEU A 46 12.83 -11.00 19.80
C LEU A 46 12.48 -9.61 20.32
N LYS A 47 13.25 -8.58 19.93
CA LYS A 47 12.93 -7.17 20.26
C LYS A 47 11.60 -6.73 19.64
N ASP A 48 11.37 -7.02 18.35
CA ASP A 48 10.10 -6.67 17.68
C ASP A 48 8.90 -7.37 18.32
N ARG A 49 9.06 -8.61 18.81
CA ARG A 49 8.02 -9.31 19.57
C ARG A 49 7.78 -8.71 20.95
N LYS A 50 8.84 -8.30 21.65
CA LYS A 50 8.71 -7.59 22.93
C LYS A 50 7.91 -6.31 22.73
N LYS A 51 8.22 -5.54 21.69
CA LYS A 51 7.46 -4.36 21.28
C LYS A 51 5.99 -4.67 21.03
N ASP A 52 5.68 -5.67 20.21
CA ASP A 52 4.28 -6.04 19.91
C ASP A 52 3.53 -6.46 21.19
N ALA A 53 4.17 -7.23 22.06
CA ALA A 53 3.61 -7.66 23.35
C ALA A 53 3.35 -6.47 24.28
N TRP A 54 4.32 -5.55 24.38
CA TRP A 54 4.17 -4.31 25.15
C TRP A 54 3.03 -3.45 24.61
N THR A 55 2.92 -3.29 23.28
CA THR A 55 1.87 -2.48 22.65
C THR A 55 0.49 -3.06 22.92
N THR A 56 0.35 -4.39 22.85
CA THR A 56 -0.90 -5.07 23.18
C THR A 56 -1.23 -4.92 24.67
N GLN A 57 -0.23 -5.02 25.55
CA GLN A 57 -0.40 -4.83 26.99
C GLN A 57 -0.82 -3.40 27.33
N ALA A 58 -0.21 -2.39 26.69
CA ALA A 58 -0.56 -0.99 26.84
C ALA A 58 -2.03 -0.72 26.48
N SER A 59 -2.47 -1.13 25.29
CA SER A 59 -3.88 -0.98 24.87
C SER A 59 -4.85 -1.75 25.78
N ARG A 60 -4.43 -2.90 26.29
CA ARG A 60 -5.21 -3.70 27.24
C ARG A 60 -5.38 -2.96 28.57
N ASP A 61 -4.32 -2.37 29.10
CA ASP A 61 -4.34 -1.68 30.38
C ASP A 61 -5.09 -0.33 30.32
N GLU A 62 -5.01 0.36 29.18
CA GLU A 62 -5.83 1.53 28.85
C GLU A 62 -7.32 1.17 28.89
N LEU A 63 -7.74 0.20 28.08
CA LEU A 63 -9.14 -0.23 27.99
C LEU A 63 -9.66 -0.79 29.33
N ALA A 64 -8.82 -1.53 30.07
CA ALA A 64 -9.18 -2.03 31.39
C ALA A 64 -9.40 -0.90 32.40
N TYR A 65 -8.62 0.18 32.32
CA TYR A 65 -8.81 1.36 33.17
C TYR A 65 -10.11 2.07 32.82
N GLU A 66 -10.34 2.36 31.53
CA GLU A 66 -11.58 3.00 31.07
C GLU A 66 -12.82 2.21 31.46
N LEU A 67 -12.80 0.90 31.22
CA LEU A 67 -13.89 0.02 31.59
C LEU A 67 -14.13 0.08 33.09
N ARG A 68 -13.10 0.01 33.93
CA ARG A 68 -13.26 0.09 35.39
C ARG A 68 -13.88 1.42 35.83
N THR A 69 -13.48 2.53 35.21
CA THR A 69 -13.96 3.87 35.58
C THR A 69 -15.40 4.13 35.12
N LYS A 70 -15.76 3.70 33.90
CA LYS A 70 -17.08 3.97 33.29
C LYS A 70 -18.10 2.84 33.49
N LYS A 71 -17.71 1.65 33.97
CA LYS A 71 -18.62 0.49 34.09
C LYS A 71 -19.84 0.76 34.95
N GLU A 72 -19.71 1.46 36.07
CA GLU A 72 -20.87 1.78 36.92
C GLU A 72 -21.85 2.73 36.23
N GLU A 73 -21.33 3.69 35.44
CA GLU A 73 -22.14 4.61 34.64
C GLU A 73 -22.90 3.85 33.54
N TYR A 74 -22.22 3.02 32.75
CA TYR A 74 -22.87 2.20 31.72
C TYR A 74 -23.90 1.22 32.29
N LEU A 75 -23.60 0.57 33.43
CA LEU A 75 -24.57 -0.31 34.10
C LEU A 75 -25.79 0.46 34.62
N ARG A 76 -25.60 1.72 35.05
CA ARG A 76 -26.70 2.59 35.45
C ARG A 76 -27.55 2.99 34.25
N GLU A 77 -26.94 3.37 33.14
CA GLU A 77 -27.62 3.71 31.89
C GLU A 77 -28.40 2.52 31.33
N GLU A 78 -27.79 1.33 31.30
CA GLU A 78 -28.46 0.08 30.92
C GLU A 78 -29.67 -0.19 31.82
N SER A 79 -29.51 -0.07 33.14
CA SER A 79 -30.60 -0.27 34.10
C SER A 79 -31.77 0.71 33.90
N ILE A 80 -31.47 1.98 33.59
CA ILE A 80 -32.47 2.99 33.24
C ILE A 80 -33.15 2.60 31.92
N ALA A 81 -32.35 2.28 30.90
CA ALA A 81 -32.82 1.92 29.57
C ALA A 81 -33.62 0.63 29.55
N GLU A 82 -33.43 -0.31 30.50
CA GLU A 82 -34.23 -1.54 30.66
C GLU A 82 -35.56 -1.30 31.39
N SER A 83 -35.63 -0.30 32.26
CA SER A 83 -36.81 0.02 33.06
C SER A 83 -37.69 1.14 32.49
N ALA A 84 -37.27 1.77 31.40
CA ALA A 84 -37.99 2.84 30.73
C ALA A 84 -39.39 2.43 30.21
N ALA A 85 -40.30 3.39 30.24
CA ALA A 85 -41.62 3.29 29.61
C ALA A 85 -41.51 3.12 28.08
N ILE A 86 -42.52 2.49 27.48
CA ILE A 86 -42.61 2.33 26.03
C ILE A 86 -43.51 3.44 25.48
N ASP A 87 -43.07 4.11 24.42
CA ASP A 87 -43.87 5.15 23.76
C ASP A 87 -45.23 4.57 23.30
N PRO A 88 -46.36 5.11 23.81
CA PRO A 88 -47.70 4.68 23.42
C PRO A 88 -47.93 4.73 21.90
N ALA A 89 -47.28 5.64 21.17
CA ALA A 89 -47.42 5.75 19.72
C ALA A 89 -46.89 4.51 18.99
N LEU A 90 -45.83 3.87 19.51
CA LEU A 90 -45.29 2.62 18.96
C LEU A 90 -46.25 1.45 19.20
N LEU A 91 -46.89 1.41 20.37
CA LEU A 91 -47.90 0.40 20.69
C LEU A 91 -49.16 0.58 19.84
N ASP A 92 -49.62 1.82 19.62
CA ASP A 92 -50.75 2.11 18.75
C ASP A 92 -50.45 1.71 17.29
N ARG A 93 -49.24 2.00 16.79
CA ARG A 93 -48.81 1.59 15.45
C ARG A 93 -48.74 0.06 15.33
N PHE A 94 -48.26 -0.63 16.36
CA PHE A 94 -48.25 -2.09 16.42
C PHE A 94 -49.67 -2.65 16.37
N GLU A 95 -50.59 -2.13 17.19
CA GLU A 95 -52.01 -2.52 17.21
C GLU A 95 -52.67 -2.32 15.83
N GLN A 96 -52.45 -1.16 15.20
CA GLN A 96 -52.99 -0.86 13.87
C GLN A 96 -52.55 -1.89 12.81
N LEU A 97 -51.29 -2.32 12.84
CA LEU A 97 -50.79 -3.34 11.91
C LEU A 97 -51.45 -4.70 12.12
N VAL A 98 -51.64 -5.10 13.37
CA VAL A 98 -52.30 -6.38 13.69
C VAL A 98 -53.77 -6.36 13.27
N VAL A 99 -54.48 -5.26 13.54
CA VAL A 99 -55.88 -5.10 13.13
C VAL A 99 -56.01 -5.07 11.60
N ALA A 100 -55.11 -4.35 10.90
CA ALA A 100 -55.10 -4.30 9.45
C ALA A 100 -54.85 -5.68 8.81
N GLU A 101 -53.91 -6.46 9.36
CA GLU A 101 -53.61 -7.81 8.88
C GLU A 101 -54.79 -8.78 9.11
N GLN A 102 -55.47 -8.69 10.26
CA GLN A 102 -56.67 -9.50 10.50
C GLN A 102 -57.80 -9.17 9.53
N ARG A 103 -58.01 -7.89 9.24
CA ARG A 103 -58.99 -7.45 8.24
C ARG A 103 -58.67 -8.01 6.85
N ARG A 104 -57.40 -7.92 6.43
CA ARG A 104 -56.92 -8.50 5.16
C ARG A 104 -57.18 -10.01 5.10
N LEU A 105 -56.95 -10.73 6.20
CA LEU A 105 -57.21 -12.16 6.27
C LEU A 105 -58.70 -12.52 6.23
N ALA A 106 -59.57 -11.70 6.82
CA ALA A 106 -61.02 -11.88 6.79
C ALA A 106 -61.61 -11.60 5.41
N GLU A 107 -61.08 -10.60 4.68
CA GLU A 107 -61.52 -10.27 3.32
C GLU A 107 -61.04 -11.30 2.27
N GLY A 108 -59.98 -12.05 2.57
CA GLY A 108 -59.41 -13.09 1.68
C GLY A 108 -60.07 -14.48 1.78
N SER A 109 -61.06 -14.71 2.66
CA SER A 109 -61.64 -16.04 2.92
C SER A 109 -62.94 -16.36 2.17
N ASN A 110 -63.17 -15.80 0.97
CA ASN A 110 -64.35 -16.11 0.15
C ASN A 110 -64.20 -17.46 -0.59
N ASP A 111 -64.22 -18.57 0.15
CA ASP A 111 -64.37 -19.92 -0.39
C ASP A 111 -65.84 -20.38 -0.27
N PRO A 112 -66.57 -20.65 -1.38
CA PRO A 112 -67.99 -20.99 -1.35
C PRO A 112 -68.33 -22.34 -0.70
N ASP A 113 -67.35 -23.23 -0.47
CA ASP A 113 -67.60 -24.61 -0.01
C ASP A 113 -67.41 -24.83 1.51
N SER A 114 -67.12 -23.77 2.27
CA SER A 114 -66.98 -23.84 3.74
C SER A 114 -68.21 -23.33 4.52
N LEU A 115 -69.36 -23.20 3.87
CA LEU A 115 -70.58 -22.58 4.42
C LEU A 115 -71.47 -23.51 5.27
N GLU A 116 -70.95 -24.59 5.86
CA GLU A 116 -71.71 -25.39 6.83
C GLU A 116 -71.24 -25.32 8.29
N ASP A 117 -70.13 -24.67 8.64
CA ASP A 117 -69.82 -24.41 10.06
C ASP A 117 -68.82 -23.25 10.23
N ALA A 118 -69.33 -22.01 10.26
CA ALA A 118 -68.49 -20.86 10.56
C ALA A 118 -69.31 -19.62 11.00
N GLN A 119 -69.40 -19.41 12.30
CA GLN A 119 -69.38 -18.07 12.91
C GLN A 119 -67.98 -17.78 13.51
N PRO A 120 -66.91 -17.46 12.73
CA PRO A 120 -65.54 -17.33 13.27
C PRO A 120 -64.98 -15.90 13.19
N GLY A 121 -65.68 -14.95 12.54
CA GLY A 121 -65.20 -13.57 12.35
C GLY A 121 -65.16 -12.76 13.65
N ASP A 122 -66.19 -12.90 14.49
CA ASP A 122 -66.31 -12.12 15.74
C ASP A 122 -65.41 -12.65 16.87
N ALA A 123 -65.13 -13.96 16.90
CA ALA A 123 -64.34 -14.59 17.96
C ALA A 123 -62.84 -14.27 17.88
N LYS A 124 -62.26 -14.20 16.66
CA LYS A 124 -60.83 -13.84 16.48
C LYS A 124 -60.58 -12.34 16.67
N ALA A 125 -61.49 -11.49 16.22
CA ALA A 125 -61.44 -10.06 16.50
C ALA A 125 -61.52 -9.79 18.02
N ALA A 126 -62.45 -10.44 18.72
CA ALA A 126 -62.58 -10.34 20.18
C ALA A 126 -61.35 -10.86 20.95
N ALA A 127 -60.75 -11.97 20.50
CA ALA A 127 -59.51 -12.50 21.10
C ALA A 127 -58.34 -11.51 20.97
N SER A 128 -58.19 -10.85 19.83
CA SER A 128 -57.16 -9.84 19.64
C SER A 128 -57.41 -8.55 20.41
N ALA A 129 -58.66 -8.12 20.54
CA ALA A 129 -59.04 -6.98 21.36
C ALA A 129 -58.74 -7.24 22.85
N ALA A 130 -58.98 -8.47 23.33
CA ALA A 130 -58.60 -8.88 24.68
C ALA A 130 -57.07 -8.93 24.86
N GLU A 131 -56.33 -9.35 23.84
CA GLU A 131 -54.87 -9.39 23.85
C GLU A 131 -54.24 -7.99 23.88
N PHE A 132 -54.79 -7.05 23.10
CA PHE A 132 -54.37 -5.64 23.14
C PHE A 132 -54.80 -4.91 24.40
N ALA A 133 -55.95 -5.26 24.99
CA ALA A 133 -56.33 -4.77 26.31
C ALA A 133 -55.30 -5.16 27.37
N ALA A 134 -54.80 -6.40 27.34
CA ALA A 134 -53.74 -6.86 28.24
C ALA A 134 -52.39 -6.15 27.97
N ILE A 135 -52.06 -5.86 26.71
CA ILE A 135 -50.87 -5.06 26.33
C ILE A 135 -50.99 -3.63 26.88
N ARG A 136 -52.15 -2.98 26.75
CA ARG A 136 -52.39 -1.63 27.28
C ARG A 136 -52.39 -1.58 28.80
N GLU A 137 -52.92 -2.62 29.46
CA GLU A 137 -52.84 -2.78 30.92
C GLU A 137 -51.39 -2.88 31.38
N LEU A 138 -50.58 -3.75 30.75
CA LEU A 138 -49.15 -3.87 31.02
C LEU A 138 -48.37 -2.59 30.70
N SER A 139 -48.75 -1.84 29.67
CA SER A 139 -48.16 -0.53 29.37
C SER A 139 -48.45 0.47 30.49
N THR A 140 -49.67 0.50 31.01
CA THR A 140 -50.06 1.40 32.11
C THR A 140 -49.35 1.00 33.41
N GLU A 141 -49.24 -0.31 33.68
CA GLU A 141 -48.46 -0.85 34.80
C GLU A 141 -46.97 -0.47 34.68
N LEU A 142 -46.42 -0.51 33.46
CA LEU A 142 -45.04 -0.11 33.19
C LEU A 142 -44.85 1.40 33.39
N ASP A 143 -45.75 2.23 32.89
CA ASP A 143 -45.68 3.69 33.04
C ASP A 143 -45.69 4.09 34.52
N ALA A 144 -46.56 3.46 35.32
CA ALA A 144 -46.61 3.68 36.76
C ALA A 144 -45.30 3.23 37.44
N ALA A 145 -44.82 2.01 37.15
CA ALA A 145 -43.59 1.49 37.74
C ALA A 145 -42.34 2.30 37.32
N ALA A 146 -42.28 2.77 36.07
CA ALA A 146 -41.20 3.60 35.56
C ALA A 146 -41.23 5.01 36.17
N ALA A 147 -42.42 5.60 36.36
CA ALA A 147 -42.58 6.88 37.04
C ALA A 147 -42.15 6.80 38.51
N GLU A 148 -42.51 5.74 39.22
CA GLU A 148 -42.06 5.48 40.60
C GLU A 148 -40.54 5.30 40.68
N ALA A 149 -39.95 4.52 39.77
CA ALA A 149 -38.51 4.31 39.71
C ALA A 149 -37.73 5.61 39.39
N ASN A 150 -38.29 6.48 38.54
CA ASN A 150 -37.70 7.78 38.19
C ASN A 150 -37.87 8.82 39.31
N ALA A 151 -38.98 8.81 40.05
CA ALA A 151 -39.21 9.73 41.17
C ALA A 151 -38.27 9.45 42.35
N ALA A 152 -37.79 8.21 42.49
CA ALA A 152 -36.80 7.81 43.49
C ALA A 152 -35.34 8.13 43.10
N ALA A 153 -35.10 9.04 42.14
CA ALA A 153 -33.76 9.35 41.61
C ALA A 153 -32.74 9.82 42.67
N ASP A 154 -33.22 10.44 43.76
CA ASP A 154 -32.40 11.06 44.81
C ASP A 154 -32.27 10.22 46.11
N ALA A 155 -32.86 9.01 46.17
CA ALA A 155 -32.88 8.16 47.37
C ALA A 155 -31.77 7.06 47.36
N GLU A 156 -31.31 6.63 48.55
CA GLU A 156 -30.25 5.61 48.72
C GLU A 156 -30.47 4.33 47.88
N SER A 157 -29.36 3.75 47.40
CA SER A 157 -29.28 2.85 46.24
C SER A 157 -30.07 1.53 46.29
N SER A 158 -30.49 1.06 47.47
CA SER A 158 -31.19 -0.22 47.63
C SER A 158 -32.62 -0.19 47.08
N ASP A 159 -33.39 0.84 47.45
CA ASP A 159 -34.82 0.90 47.15
C ASP A 159 -35.06 1.27 45.68
N GLN A 160 -34.18 2.11 45.12
CA GLN A 160 -34.20 2.45 43.70
C GLN A 160 -33.97 1.23 42.80
N VAL A 161 -33.01 0.35 43.15
CA VAL A 161 -32.73 -0.87 42.39
C VAL A 161 -33.93 -1.82 42.42
N ALA A 162 -34.59 -1.96 43.56
CA ALA A 162 -35.78 -2.80 43.69
C ALA A 162 -36.95 -2.28 42.83
N LEU A 163 -37.18 -0.97 42.82
CA LEU A 163 -38.23 -0.33 41.99
C LEU A 163 -37.94 -0.48 40.48
N ARG A 164 -36.69 -0.27 40.06
CA ARG A 164 -36.29 -0.51 38.65
C ARG A 164 -36.46 -1.96 38.24
N ASP A 165 -36.18 -2.91 39.13
CA ASP A 165 -36.35 -4.34 38.87
C ASP A 165 -37.83 -4.73 38.71
N VAL A 166 -38.75 -4.06 39.42
CA VAL A 166 -40.19 -4.18 39.18
C VAL A 166 -40.53 -3.69 37.78
N ALA A 167 -40.17 -2.46 37.41
CA ALA A 167 -40.44 -1.89 36.09
C ALA A 167 -39.87 -2.77 34.96
N ARG A 168 -38.64 -3.26 35.11
CA ARG A 168 -38.00 -4.19 34.17
C ARG A 168 -38.80 -5.48 33.99
N ARG A 169 -39.30 -6.09 35.08
CA ARG A 169 -40.15 -7.29 34.98
C ARG A 169 -41.45 -7.02 34.23
N VAL A 170 -42.09 -5.88 34.45
CA VAL A 170 -43.31 -5.48 33.74
C VAL A 170 -43.01 -5.31 32.25
N ARG A 171 -41.95 -4.58 31.91
CA ARG A 171 -41.52 -4.40 30.52
C ARG A 171 -41.20 -5.72 29.83
N ASN A 172 -40.48 -6.62 30.48
CA ASN A 172 -40.16 -7.93 29.92
C ASN A 172 -41.43 -8.75 29.61
N ARG A 173 -42.46 -8.68 30.47
CA ARG A 173 -43.76 -9.29 30.17
C ARG A 173 -44.45 -8.65 28.97
N LEU A 174 -44.42 -7.33 28.87
CA LEU A 174 -44.99 -6.57 27.76
C LEU A 174 -44.29 -6.90 26.43
N VAL A 175 -42.95 -6.84 26.40
CA VAL A 175 -42.15 -7.20 25.21
C VAL A 175 -42.36 -8.65 24.82
N ALA A 176 -42.37 -9.59 25.77
CA ALA A 176 -42.66 -11.00 25.49
C ALA A 176 -44.03 -11.21 24.83
N LYS A 177 -45.02 -10.36 25.15
CA LYS A 177 -46.34 -10.39 24.51
C LYS A 177 -46.29 -9.93 23.05
N LEU A 178 -45.56 -8.83 22.78
CA LEU A 178 -45.32 -8.35 21.41
C LEU A 178 -44.55 -9.40 20.58
N GLU A 179 -43.52 -10.01 21.17
CA GLU A 179 -42.74 -11.07 20.55
C GLU A 179 -43.58 -12.33 20.27
N SER A 180 -44.53 -12.66 21.13
CA SER A 180 -45.48 -13.76 20.88
C SER A 180 -46.28 -13.51 19.61
N THR A 181 -46.79 -12.28 19.40
CA THR A 181 -47.50 -11.90 18.18
C THR A 181 -46.62 -11.98 16.94
N ILE A 182 -45.34 -11.60 17.05
CA ILE A 182 -44.34 -11.79 15.98
C ILE A 182 -44.10 -13.28 15.72
N GLY A 183 -44.07 -14.10 16.77
CA GLY A 183 -43.98 -15.56 16.69
C GLY A 183 -45.12 -16.17 15.87
N ASP A 184 -46.35 -15.71 16.09
CA ASP A 184 -47.52 -16.13 15.31
C ASP A 184 -47.41 -15.71 13.83
N ALA A 185 -46.91 -14.49 13.56
CA ALA A 185 -46.65 -14.01 12.21
C ALA A 185 -45.60 -14.88 11.49
N LYS A 186 -44.50 -15.21 12.17
CA LYS A 186 -43.44 -16.12 11.68
C LYS A 186 -43.99 -17.51 11.37
N PHE A 187 -44.81 -18.05 12.27
CA PHE A 187 -45.43 -19.36 12.08
C PHE A 187 -46.32 -19.38 10.84
N ARG A 188 -47.13 -18.34 10.63
CA ARG A 188 -47.98 -18.19 9.44
C ARG A 188 -47.17 -18.12 8.15
N GLU A 189 -46.14 -17.27 8.11
CA GLU A 189 -45.24 -17.15 6.96
C GLU A 189 -44.61 -18.50 6.61
N LYS A 190 -44.08 -19.21 7.62
CA LYS A 190 -43.48 -20.53 7.46
C LYS A 190 -44.45 -21.56 6.90
N ASN A 191 -45.71 -21.55 7.36
CA ASN A 191 -46.75 -22.45 6.84
C ASN A 191 -47.08 -22.15 5.37
N LEU A 192 -47.21 -20.87 4.99
CA LEU A 192 -47.44 -20.49 3.60
C LEU A 192 -46.30 -20.93 2.67
N VAL A 193 -45.04 -20.76 3.11
CA VAL A 193 -43.86 -21.23 2.39
C VAL A 193 -43.86 -22.76 2.25
N ALA A 194 -44.23 -23.48 3.30
CA ALA A 194 -44.35 -24.93 3.26
C ALA A 194 -45.45 -25.40 2.28
N THR A 195 -46.62 -24.77 2.31
CA THR A 195 -47.72 -25.05 1.37
C THR A 195 -47.31 -24.76 -0.08
N LYS A 196 -46.67 -23.62 -0.34
CA LYS A 196 -46.12 -23.29 -1.68
C LYS A 196 -45.15 -24.35 -2.17
N LYS A 197 -44.27 -24.85 -1.30
CA LYS A 197 -43.32 -25.92 -1.65
C LYS A 197 -44.05 -27.22 -2.02
N ALA A 198 -45.12 -27.57 -1.30
CA ALA A 198 -45.93 -28.75 -1.60
C ALA A 198 -46.65 -28.62 -2.96
N VAL A 199 -47.32 -27.49 -3.20
CA VAL A 199 -48.02 -27.20 -4.47
C VAL A 199 -47.03 -27.17 -5.65
N ASN A 200 -45.85 -26.58 -5.48
CA ASN A 200 -44.82 -26.59 -6.51
C ASN A 200 -44.29 -28.00 -6.81
N GLY A 201 -44.23 -28.87 -5.79
CA GLY A 201 -43.94 -30.29 -5.97
C GLY A 201 -45.00 -31.01 -6.81
N GLN A 202 -46.28 -30.76 -6.53
CA GLN A 202 -47.40 -31.30 -7.33
C GLN A 202 -47.33 -30.80 -8.79
N ARG A 203 -47.11 -29.50 -9.00
CA ARG A 203 -46.93 -28.92 -10.33
C ARG A 203 -45.80 -29.61 -11.10
N THR A 204 -44.66 -29.82 -10.45
CA THR A 204 -43.50 -30.47 -11.08
C THR A 204 -43.83 -31.90 -11.53
N ALA A 205 -44.60 -32.64 -10.73
CA ALA A 205 -45.06 -33.98 -11.10
C ALA A 205 -45.99 -33.96 -12.33
N VAL A 206 -46.97 -33.05 -12.36
CA VAL A 206 -47.91 -32.91 -13.50
C VAL A 206 -47.20 -32.43 -14.77
N VAL A 207 -46.23 -31.53 -14.66
CA VAL A 207 -45.38 -31.11 -15.81
C VAL A 207 -44.59 -32.30 -16.36
N SER A 208 -44.05 -33.15 -15.47
CA SER A 208 -43.35 -34.37 -15.90
C SER A 208 -44.31 -35.37 -16.57
N GLU A 209 -45.54 -35.50 -16.06
CA GLU A 209 -46.59 -36.34 -16.67
C GLU A 209 -46.96 -35.84 -18.08
N LEU A 210 -47.12 -34.52 -18.25
CA LEU A 210 -47.36 -33.91 -19.57
C LEU A 210 -46.21 -34.24 -20.54
N GLY A 211 -44.95 -34.14 -20.10
CA GLY A 211 -43.79 -34.49 -20.92
C GLY A 211 -43.77 -35.96 -21.38
N LEU A 212 -44.22 -36.89 -20.52
CA LEU A 212 -44.39 -38.31 -20.87
C LEU A 212 -45.53 -38.52 -21.87
N LYS A 213 -46.67 -37.84 -21.70
CA LYS A 213 -47.81 -37.89 -22.63
C LYS A 213 -47.45 -37.36 -24.02
N VAL A 214 -46.67 -36.26 -24.10
CA VAL A 214 -46.17 -35.72 -25.37
C VAL A 214 -45.29 -36.74 -26.10
N HIS A 215 -44.40 -37.44 -25.39
CA HIS A 215 -43.56 -38.49 -25.98
C HIS A 215 -44.34 -39.77 -26.34
N GLY A 216 -45.43 -40.05 -25.62
CA GLY A 216 -46.28 -41.23 -25.83
C GLY A 216 -47.25 -41.12 -27.02
N GLY A 217 -47.35 -39.95 -27.67
CA GLY A 217 -48.22 -39.75 -28.84
C GLY A 217 -49.72 -39.73 -28.52
N VAL A 218 -50.08 -39.26 -27.32
CA VAL A 218 -51.47 -39.12 -26.85
C VAL A 218 -52.20 -38.00 -27.62
N ASP A 219 -53.54 -38.03 -27.67
CA ASP A 219 -54.33 -37.01 -28.37
C ASP A 219 -54.20 -35.60 -27.76
N GLN A 220 -54.52 -34.58 -28.56
CA GLN A 220 -54.37 -33.18 -28.17
C GLN A 220 -55.33 -32.79 -27.03
N GLU A 221 -56.49 -33.43 -26.94
CA GLU A 221 -57.51 -33.13 -25.92
C GLU A 221 -57.02 -33.51 -24.51
N GLU A 222 -56.29 -34.62 -24.38
CA GLU A 222 -55.72 -35.07 -23.11
C GLU A 222 -54.49 -34.25 -22.69
N LEU A 223 -53.72 -33.74 -23.66
CA LEU A 223 -52.63 -32.77 -23.42
C LEU A 223 -53.19 -31.44 -22.89
N ASP A 224 -54.23 -30.91 -23.53
CA ASP A 224 -54.88 -29.65 -23.14
C ASP A 224 -55.50 -29.76 -21.73
N ARG A 225 -56.10 -30.91 -21.39
CA ARG A 225 -56.61 -31.16 -20.03
C ARG A 225 -55.52 -31.17 -18.97
N THR A 226 -54.36 -31.75 -19.29
CA THR A 226 -53.21 -31.81 -18.37
C THR A 226 -52.59 -30.41 -18.22
N GLN A 227 -52.54 -29.62 -19.30
CA GLN A 227 -52.09 -28.23 -19.26
C GLN A 227 -53.00 -27.34 -18.40
N LEU A 228 -54.33 -27.51 -18.50
CA LEU A 228 -55.30 -26.82 -17.64
C LEU A 228 -55.05 -27.03 -16.13
N VAL A 229 -54.58 -28.23 -15.73
CA VAL A 229 -54.21 -28.52 -14.34
C VAL A 229 -52.94 -27.77 -13.93
N ILE A 230 -51.95 -27.66 -14.83
CA ILE A 230 -50.73 -26.89 -14.59
C ILE A 230 -51.07 -25.41 -14.42
N ASP A 231 -51.91 -24.86 -15.29
CA ASP A 231 -52.32 -23.45 -15.24
C ASP A 231 -53.03 -23.13 -13.91
N GLY A 232 -53.93 -24.01 -13.43
CA GLY A 232 -54.57 -23.84 -12.12
C GLY A 232 -53.60 -23.94 -10.93
N LEU A 233 -52.55 -24.76 -11.03
CA LEU A 233 -51.48 -24.82 -10.02
C LEU A 233 -50.60 -23.56 -10.08
N ASP A 234 -50.36 -23.00 -11.26
CA ASP A 234 -49.64 -21.73 -11.44
C ASP A 234 -50.39 -20.54 -10.83
N ASP A 235 -51.71 -20.46 -11.01
CA ASP A 235 -52.56 -19.45 -10.35
C ASP A 235 -52.51 -19.58 -8.81
N THR A 236 -52.51 -20.82 -8.31
CA THR A 236 -52.36 -21.10 -6.88
C THR A 236 -50.99 -20.67 -6.36
N LEU A 237 -49.90 -20.93 -7.11
CA LEU A 237 -48.55 -20.50 -6.76
C LEU A 237 -48.39 -18.98 -6.79
N ALA A 238 -49.03 -18.29 -7.74
CA ALA A 238 -49.06 -16.83 -7.80
C ALA A 238 -49.74 -16.25 -6.55
N THR A 239 -50.90 -16.80 -6.18
CA THR A 239 -51.65 -16.42 -4.97
C THR A 239 -50.83 -16.64 -3.70
N LEU A 240 -50.23 -17.83 -3.54
CA LEU A 240 -49.36 -18.13 -2.39
C LEU A 240 -48.14 -17.21 -2.34
N THR A 241 -47.58 -16.83 -3.48
CA THR A 241 -46.45 -15.89 -3.54
C THR A 241 -46.84 -14.51 -3.04
N ALA A 242 -48.00 -13.98 -3.45
CA ALA A 242 -48.53 -12.72 -2.94
C ALA A 242 -48.82 -12.78 -1.43
N GLN A 243 -49.39 -13.90 -0.95
CA GLN A 243 -49.65 -14.09 0.49
C GLN A 243 -48.37 -14.17 1.32
N ILE A 244 -47.31 -14.83 0.82
CA ILE A 244 -46.00 -14.87 1.49
C ILE A 244 -45.38 -13.47 1.55
N ALA A 245 -45.45 -12.70 0.45
CA ALA A 245 -44.93 -11.33 0.43
C ALA A 245 -45.63 -10.45 1.47
N ALA A 246 -46.97 -10.49 1.55
CA ALA A 246 -47.75 -9.77 2.55
C ALA A 246 -47.44 -10.23 3.99
N ALA A 247 -47.34 -11.55 4.23
CA ALA A 247 -47.02 -12.08 5.55
C ALA A 247 -45.61 -11.68 6.02
N LYS A 248 -44.63 -11.68 5.09
CA LYS A 248 -43.26 -11.25 5.34
C LYS A 248 -43.20 -9.75 5.65
N ASP A 249 -43.90 -8.92 4.87
CA ASP A 249 -43.97 -7.48 5.08
C ASP A 249 -44.55 -7.15 6.47
N TYR A 250 -45.70 -7.73 6.81
CA TYR A 250 -46.31 -7.65 8.14
C TYR A 250 -45.35 -8.04 9.26
N ARG A 251 -44.70 -9.21 9.18
CA ARG A 251 -43.70 -9.66 10.17
C ARG A 251 -42.56 -8.65 10.31
N THR A 252 -42.03 -8.16 9.19
CA THR A 252 -40.86 -7.25 9.18
C THR A 252 -41.23 -5.90 9.78
N GLN A 253 -42.43 -5.40 9.55
CA GLN A 253 -42.91 -4.16 10.17
C GLN A 253 -43.10 -4.30 11.69
N LEU A 254 -43.66 -5.42 12.16
CA LEU A 254 -43.76 -5.68 13.60
C LEU A 254 -42.38 -5.80 14.27
N GLU A 255 -41.44 -6.51 13.63
CA GLU A 255 -40.05 -6.60 14.11
C GLU A 255 -39.37 -5.24 14.13
N GLY A 256 -39.62 -4.38 13.13
CA GLY A 256 -39.12 -3.02 13.09
C GLY A 256 -39.58 -2.20 14.29
N ILE A 257 -40.87 -2.25 14.63
CA ILE A 257 -41.42 -1.54 15.79
C ILE A 257 -40.85 -2.07 17.10
N VAL A 258 -40.76 -3.39 17.28
CA VAL A 258 -40.14 -3.97 18.49
C VAL A 258 -38.63 -3.65 18.55
N GLY A 259 -37.98 -3.51 17.40
CA GLY A 259 -36.63 -2.97 17.29
C GLY A 259 -36.52 -1.53 17.78
N GLU A 260 -37.43 -0.64 17.34
CA GLU A 260 -37.53 0.76 17.82
C GLU A 260 -37.76 0.82 19.35
N ILE A 261 -38.66 -0.03 19.88
CA ILE A 261 -38.93 -0.16 21.33
C ILE A 261 -37.69 -0.57 22.14
N ASN A 262 -36.85 -1.42 21.57
CA ASN A 262 -35.64 -1.92 22.23
C ASN A 262 -34.38 -1.11 21.89
N ALA A 263 -34.47 -0.07 21.03
CA ALA A 263 -33.31 0.65 20.51
C ALA A 263 -32.43 1.25 21.62
N GLN A 264 -33.05 1.95 22.57
CA GLN A 264 -32.32 2.55 23.70
C GLN A 264 -31.63 1.51 24.58
N ARG A 265 -32.31 0.39 24.87
CA ARG A 265 -31.74 -0.72 25.64
C ARG A 265 -30.57 -1.36 24.89
N ASN A 266 -30.75 -1.63 23.61
CA ASN A 266 -29.74 -2.27 22.78
C ASN A 266 -28.50 -1.37 22.64
N GLU A 267 -28.67 -0.05 22.53
CA GLU A 267 -27.54 0.88 22.46
C GLU A 267 -26.79 0.93 23.79
N ALA A 268 -27.49 1.10 24.91
CA ALA A 268 -26.88 1.12 26.24
C ALA A 268 -26.12 -0.18 26.57
N ALA A 269 -26.66 -1.34 26.17
CA ALA A 269 -25.99 -2.63 26.39
C ALA A 269 -24.79 -2.86 25.44
N LYS A 270 -24.80 -2.25 24.25
CA LYS A 270 -23.82 -2.51 23.20
C LYS A 270 -22.45 -1.93 23.51
N GLU A 271 -22.38 -0.74 24.08
CA GLU A 271 -21.11 -0.08 24.39
C GLU A 271 -20.30 -0.88 25.42
N LEU A 272 -20.92 -1.23 26.56
CA LEU A 272 -20.30 -2.05 27.59
C LEU A 272 -19.90 -3.43 27.06
N ALA A 273 -20.80 -4.10 26.31
CA ALA A 273 -20.51 -5.40 25.72
C ALA A 273 -19.36 -5.35 24.70
N THR A 274 -19.23 -4.25 23.94
CA THR A 274 -18.13 -4.05 22.99
C THR A 274 -16.81 -3.89 23.72
N MET A 275 -16.76 -3.04 24.75
CA MET A 275 -15.55 -2.86 25.57
C MET A 275 -15.14 -4.16 26.28
N GLU A 276 -16.09 -4.92 26.83
CA GLU A 276 -15.82 -6.22 27.46
C GLU A 276 -15.32 -7.27 26.45
N ALA A 277 -15.90 -7.31 25.25
CA ALA A 277 -15.45 -8.20 24.18
C ALA A 277 -14.04 -7.84 23.68
N ASP A 278 -13.75 -6.55 23.52
CA ASP A 278 -12.43 -6.08 23.12
C ASP A 278 -11.38 -6.34 24.20
N LEU A 279 -11.72 -6.14 25.47
CA LEU A 279 -10.82 -6.47 26.58
C LEU A 279 -10.53 -7.97 26.63
N ALA A 280 -11.53 -8.82 26.47
CA ALA A 280 -11.35 -10.28 26.41
C ALA A 280 -10.46 -10.70 25.22
N ARG A 281 -10.62 -10.05 24.06
CA ARG A 281 -9.77 -10.25 22.89
C ARG A 281 -8.32 -9.85 23.18
N LEU A 282 -8.11 -8.70 23.84
CA LEU A 282 -6.78 -8.24 24.22
C LEU A 282 -6.14 -9.14 25.27
N ASP A 283 -6.89 -9.62 26.27
CA ASP A 283 -6.42 -10.58 27.27
C ASP A 283 -5.94 -11.90 26.62
N ASP A 284 -6.68 -12.42 25.63
CA ASP A 284 -6.27 -13.60 24.85
C ASP A 284 -4.99 -13.33 24.03
N GLN A 285 -4.85 -12.14 23.43
CA GLN A 285 -3.64 -11.75 22.70
C GLN A 285 -2.43 -11.60 23.63
N VAL A 286 -2.58 -10.97 24.79
CA VAL A 286 -1.53 -10.87 25.82
C VAL A 286 -1.10 -12.26 26.26
N ALA A 287 -2.04 -13.15 26.59
CA ALA A 287 -1.74 -14.52 27.01
C ALA A 287 -0.92 -15.28 25.95
N LYS A 288 -1.24 -15.12 24.66
CA LYS A 288 -0.51 -15.73 23.54
C LYS A 288 0.87 -15.11 23.28
N ASN A 289 1.05 -13.83 23.60
CA ASN A 289 2.30 -13.09 23.38
C ASN A 289 3.33 -13.27 24.51
N THR A 290 2.98 -13.89 25.63
CA THR A 290 3.94 -14.19 26.71
C THR A 290 4.89 -15.32 26.33
N THR A 291 6.19 -15.12 26.56
CA THR A 291 7.20 -16.17 26.37
C THR A 291 7.05 -17.24 27.45
N ASN A 292 6.57 -18.42 27.07
CA ASN A 292 6.44 -19.55 27.99
C ASN A 292 7.72 -20.41 28.03
N ALA A 293 7.89 -21.21 29.10
CA ALA A 293 9.07 -22.07 29.27
C ALA A 293 9.23 -23.11 28.14
N GLY A 294 8.11 -23.56 27.54
CA GLY A 294 8.13 -24.47 26.39
C GLY A 294 8.74 -23.82 25.14
N GLU A 295 8.53 -22.51 24.97
CA GLU A 295 9.05 -21.76 23.84
C GLU A 295 10.58 -21.71 23.88
N TRP A 296 11.18 -21.53 25.06
CA TRP A 296 12.63 -21.61 25.23
C TRP A 296 13.20 -22.97 24.79
N VAL A 297 12.50 -24.07 25.09
CA VAL A 297 12.90 -25.43 24.65
C VAL A 297 12.79 -25.57 23.13
N THR A 298 11.71 -25.10 22.52
CA THR A 298 11.55 -25.14 21.05
C THR A 298 12.57 -24.28 20.31
N ARG A 299 13.20 -23.30 20.99
CA ARG A 299 14.26 -22.47 20.43
C ARG A 299 15.63 -23.14 20.45
N LEU A 300 15.84 -24.28 21.10
CA LEU A 300 17.13 -24.98 21.13
C LEU A 300 17.57 -25.42 19.72
N PRO A 301 18.90 -25.57 19.48
CA PRO A 301 19.40 -26.14 18.23
C PRO A 301 18.69 -27.46 17.89
N ILE A 302 18.48 -27.72 16.59
CA ILE A 302 17.73 -28.87 16.04
C ILE A 302 16.21 -28.80 16.30
N LEU A 303 15.75 -28.53 17.51
CA LEU A 303 14.31 -28.40 17.81
C LEU A 303 13.67 -27.23 17.07
N ASN A 304 14.38 -26.10 16.98
CA ASN A 304 13.93 -24.94 16.20
C ASN A 304 13.81 -25.25 14.69
N ALA A 305 14.50 -26.28 14.19
CA ALA A 305 14.38 -26.71 12.80
C ALA A 305 13.22 -27.71 12.58
N LEU A 306 12.83 -28.46 13.62
CA LEU A 306 11.78 -29.49 13.55
C LEU A 306 10.39 -28.93 13.88
N TYR A 307 10.33 -27.88 14.70
CA TYR A 307 9.09 -27.16 15.01
C TYR A 307 9.05 -25.86 14.22
N ASN A 308 7.90 -25.48 13.69
CA ASN A 308 7.66 -24.14 13.15
C ASN A 308 7.72 -23.12 14.30
N GLY A 309 8.93 -22.79 14.73
CA GLY A 309 9.18 -21.93 15.87
C GLY A 309 8.70 -20.50 15.65
N ASN A 310 8.50 -19.78 16.75
CA ASN A 310 8.00 -18.40 16.78
C ASN A 310 9.00 -17.35 16.28
N ILE A 311 10.22 -17.76 15.90
CA ILE A 311 11.24 -16.93 15.25
C ILE A 311 11.77 -17.71 14.04
N ARG A 312 11.68 -17.13 12.85
CA ARG A 312 12.07 -17.79 11.61
C ARG A 312 12.50 -16.79 10.56
N ILE A 313 13.29 -17.27 9.61
CA ILE A 313 13.59 -16.51 8.39
C ILE A 313 12.31 -16.45 7.57
N THR A 314 11.88 -15.22 7.25
CA THR A 314 10.84 -14.96 6.26
C THR A 314 11.53 -14.87 4.91
N GLN A 315 11.12 -15.69 3.95
CA GLN A 315 11.72 -15.70 2.61
C GLN A 315 10.63 -15.61 1.54
N ASN A 316 10.66 -14.53 0.77
CA ASN A 316 9.87 -14.40 -0.45
C ASN A 316 10.75 -14.82 -1.64
N TRP A 317 10.24 -15.72 -2.46
CA TRP A 317 10.91 -16.20 -3.68
C TRP A 317 10.22 -15.58 -4.89
N LEU A 318 10.98 -14.84 -5.69
CA LEU A 318 10.48 -14.02 -6.79
C LEU A 318 11.04 -14.58 -8.12
N PRO A 319 10.36 -15.58 -8.73
CA PRO A 319 10.88 -16.25 -9.92
C PRO A 319 10.88 -15.34 -11.16
N ASP A 320 9.87 -14.48 -11.30
CA ASP A 320 9.70 -13.62 -12.48
C ASP A 320 10.56 -12.35 -12.41
N LEU A 321 10.95 -11.93 -11.21
CA LEU A 321 11.81 -10.77 -10.98
C LEU A 321 13.26 -11.24 -10.82
N THR A 322 13.96 -11.37 -11.94
CA THR A 322 15.33 -11.91 -11.96
C THR A 322 16.39 -10.86 -11.63
N ILE A 323 17.57 -11.34 -11.26
CA ILE A 323 18.80 -10.55 -11.11
C ILE A 323 19.91 -11.21 -11.91
N ASN A 324 20.72 -10.41 -12.62
CA ASN A 324 21.87 -10.91 -13.35
C ASN A 324 22.99 -11.22 -12.36
N TYR A 325 23.10 -12.49 -11.97
CA TYR A 325 24.13 -12.96 -11.07
C TYR A 325 25.16 -13.77 -11.86
N ASN A 326 26.38 -13.26 -11.98
CA ASN A 326 27.47 -13.90 -12.72
C ASN A 326 27.06 -14.33 -14.15
N PHE A 327 26.49 -13.41 -14.93
CA PHE A 327 26.07 -13.62 -16.33
C PHE A 327 24.87 -14.56 -16.51
N SER A 328 24.19 -14.93 -15.44
CA SER A 328 22.95 -15.72 -15.49
C SER A 328 21.80 -14.97 -14.83
N GLN A 329 20.61 -15.03 -15.43
CA GLN A 329 19.40 -14.51 -14.81
C GLN A 329 18.89 -15.52 -13.79
N VAL A 330 18.98 -15.17 -12.51
CA VAL A 330 18.50 -16.01 -11.40
C VAL A 330 17.33 -15.34 -10.69
N ALA A 331 16.42 -16.15 -10.16
CA ALA A 331 15.32 -15.66 -9.34
C ALA A 331 15.85 -14.87 -8.13
N ARG A 332 15.17 -13.79 -7.75
CA ARG A 332 15.50 -13.03 -6.55
C ARG A 332 14.99 -13.77 -5.31
N PHE A 333 15.80 -13.72 -4.26
CA PHE A 333 15.39 -14.09 -2.91
C PHE A 333 15.31 -12.83 -2.07
N ASP A 334 14.25 -12.71 -1.28
CA ASP A 334 14.06 -11.60 -0.37
C ASP A 334 13.81 -12.11 1.04
N ARG A 335 14.68 -11.74 1.97
CA ARG A 335 14.57 -12.05 3.39
C ARG A 335 14.50 -10.81 4.27
N CYS A 336 14.23 -9.64 3.70
CA CYS A 336 14.24 -8.36 4.42
C CYS A 336 13.21 -8.34 5.58
N ALA A 337 12.03 -8.90 5.36
CA ALA A 337 10.98 -9.08 6.38
C ALA A 337 11.38 -10.00 7.55
N THR A 338 12.54 -10.67 7.48
CA THR A 338 13.12 -11.38 8.63
C THR A 338 13.49 -10.40 9.75
N CYS A 339 14.09 -9.26 9.42
CA CYS A 339 14.44 -8.22 10.39
C CYS A 339 13.39 -7.11 10.44
N HIS A 340 12.86 -6.70 9.29
CA HIS A 340 11.85 -5.65 9.16
C HIS A 340 10.43 -6.18 9.30
N ARG A 341 10.12 -6.83 10.42
CA ARG A 341 8.82 -7.52 10.63
C ARG A 341 7.62 -6.57 10.69
N ALA A 342 7.86 -5.30 10.99
CA ALA A 342 6.83 -4.27 11.03
C ALA A 342 6.54 -3.66 9.65
N ILE A 343 7.34 -3.96 8.62
CA ILE A 343 7.36 -3.20 7.38
C ILE A 343 6.00 -3.15 6.66
N SER A 344 5.22 -4.22 6.74
CA SER A 344 3.90 -4.36 6.11
C SER A 344 2.72 -4.29 7.10
N LYS A 345 2.95 -3.88 8.35
CA LYS A 345 1.89 -3.80 9.38
C LYS A 345 1.08 -2.52 9.26
N THR A 346 -0.25 -2.66 9.16
CA THR A 346 -1.20 -1.55 9.15
C THR A 346 -1.81 -1.30 10.53
N ALA A 347 -2.23 -0.06 10.77
CA ALA A 347 -2.95 0.33 11.96
C ALA A 347 -4.34 -0.35 12.00
N PRO A 348 -4.87 -0.71 13.19
CA PRO A 348 -6.17 -1.37 13.31
C PRO A 348 -7.28 -0.59 12.62
N GLY A 349 -8.15 -1.28 11.88
CA GLY A 349 -9.26 -0.65 11.16
C GLY A 349 -8.87 0.06 9.86
N THR A 350 -7.58 0.12 9.52
CA THR A 350 -7.08 0.76 8.30
C THR A 350 -6.44 -0.27 7.35
N ALA A 351 -6.58 -0.04 6.05
CA ALA A 351 -5.96 -0.89 5.03
C ALA A 351 -4.55 -0.43 4.64
N THR A 352 -4.22 0.84 4.89
CA THR A 352 -3.04 1.51 4.33
C THR A 352 -2.29 2.37 5.33
N ASP A 353 -2.81 2.61 6.53
CA ASP A 353 -2.10 3.47 7.47
C ASP A 353 -1.08 2.62 8.23
N PRO A 354 0.19 3.05 8.35
CA PRO A 354 1.22 2.26 9.03
C PRO A 354 0.97 2.19 10.54
N LEU A 355 1.08 0.99 11.12
CA LEU A 355 0.97 0.82 12.58
C LEU A 355 2.11 1.51 13.33
N TYR A 356 3.32 1.46 12.75
CA TYR A 356 4.53 2.05 13.32
C TYR A 356 5.15 2.98 12.29
N PRO A 357 4.64 4.21 12.09
CA PRO A 357 5.10 5.09 11.02
C PRO A 357 6.60 5.39 11.12
N THR A 358 7.25 5.56 9.98
CA THR A 358 8.62 6.08 9.92
C THR A 358 8.53 7.61 9.99
N LEU A 359 9.07 8.19 11.05
CA LEU A 359 8.99 9.63 11.34
C LEU A 359 10.33 10.32 11.05
N THR A 360 10.29 11.57 10.63
CA THR A 360 11.47 12.43 10.49
C THR A 360 12.01 12.86 11.84
N ASP A 361 13.28 13.31 11.92
CA ASP A 361 13.88 13.74 13.19
C ASP A 361 13.09 14.86 13.89
N ALA A 362 12.44 15.75 13.12
CA ALA A 362 11.60 16.81 13.66
C ALA A 362 10.26 16.29 14.22
N GLU A 363 9.69 15.23 13.63
CA GLU A 363 8.47 14.59 14.12
C GLU A 363 8.74 13.65 15.29
N ARG A 364 9.98 13.16 15.42
CA ARG A 364 10.42 12.31 16.53
C ARG A 364 10.76 13.11 17.77
N ASN A 365 11.49 14.21 17.65
CA ASN A 365 11.93 14.99 18.81
C ASN A 365 10.96 16.16 19.02
N LEU A 366 10.03 15.99 19.96
CA LEU A 366 8.93 16.93 20.19
C LEU A 366 9.05 17.58 21.57
N GLU A 367 8.71 18.87 21.66
CA GLU A 367 8.48 19.57 22.91
C GLU A 367 6.98 19.85 23.04
N LEU A 368 6.33 19.18 23.98
CA LEU A 368 4.89 19.27 24.24
C LEU A 368 4.61 20.15 25.44
N ILE A 369 3.47 20.85 25.41
CA ILE A 369 3.03 21.72 26.51
C ILE A 369 1.75 21.14 27.08
N MET A 370 1.81 20.68 28.33
CA MET A 370 0.68 20.16 29.07
C MET A 370 0.22 21.19 30.09
N GLN A 371 -1.09 21.40 30.20
CA GLN A 371 -1.64 22.29 31.23
C GLN A 371 -1.49 21.64 32.61
N ALA A 372 -1.21 22.45 33.64
CA ALA A 372 -1.30 22.01 35.02
C ALA A 372 -2.78 21.79 35.40
N SER A 373 -3.04 20.79 36.24
CA SER A 373 -4.36 20.59 36.81
C SER A 373 -4.51 21.43 38.08
N ASP A 374 -5.60 22.19 38.17
CA ASP A 374 -6.00 22.95 39.36
C ASP A 374 -6.94 22.15 40.30
N GLU A 375 -7.25 20.88 39.97
CA GLU A 375 -8.16 20.06 40.77
C GLU A 375 -7.54 19.61 42.10
N GLU A 376 -8.26 19.86 43.21
CA GLU A 376 -7.91 19.34 44.54
C GLU A 376 -8.04 17.82 44.54
N LEU A 377 -6.92 17.12 44.67
CA LEU A 377 -6.87 15.67 44.73
C LEU A 377 -6.24 15.19 46.04
N ASP A 378 -6.77 14.09 46.53
CA ASP A 378 -6.32 13.29 47.66
C ASP A 378 -4.81 12.99 47.55
N ALA A 379 -4.10 12.91 48.66
CA ALA A 379 -2.65 12.66 48.70
C ALA A 379 -2.20 11.28 48.12
N GLU A 380 -3.14 10.46 47.65
CA GLU A 380 -2.93 9.16 47.00
C GLU A 380 -3.18 9.17 45.47
N SER A 381 -3.49 10.32 44.84
CA SER A 381 -3.90 10.34 43.43
C SER A 381 -2.79 9.92 42.45
N ASP A 382 -3.02 8.80 41.74
CA ASP A 382 -2.22 8.31 40.61
C ASP A 382 -2.21 9.32 39.46
N LEU A 383 -1.12 9.44 38.67
CA LEU A 383 -1.00 10.36 37.52
C LEU A 383 -2.16 10.20 36.52
N ARG A 384 -2.73 9.00 36.48
CA ARG A 384 -3.88 8.62 35.66
C ARG A 384 -5.13 9.43 35.98
N ALA A 385 -5.36 9.76 37.25
CA ALA A 385 -6.52 10.56 37.63
C ALA A 385 -6.31 12.05 37.30
N VAL A 386 -5.08 12.54 37.44
CA VAL A 386 -4.77 13.98 37.30
C VAL A 386 -4.59 14.40 35.85
N TYR A 387 -3.74 13.66 35.12
CA TYR A 387 -3.33 14.02 33.76
C TYR A 387 -3.80 13.01 32.72
N GLY A 388 -4.39 11.88 33.14
CA GLY A 388 -4.83 10.82 32.24
C GLY A 388 -3.70 10.03 31.60
N LEU A 389 -2.53 9.94 32.23
CA LEU A 389 -1.39 9.22 31.68
C LEU A 389 -0.83 8.18 32.66
N ALA A 390 -0.28 7.10 32.11
CA ALA A 390 0.47 6.10 32.85
C ALA A 390 1.91 6.03 32.32
N LEU A 391 2.90 5.94 33.22
CA LEU A 391 4.32 5.81 32.86
C LEU A 391 4.84 4.43 33.26
N THR A 392 5.83 3.95 32.51
CA THR A 392 6.55 2.71 32.79
C THR A 392 8.04 2.90 32.59
N ASP A 393 8.85 2.11 33.31
CA ASP A 393 10.32 2.03 33.13
C ASP A 393 10.72 1.02 32.05
N GLU A 394 9.74 0.48 31.32
CA GLU A 394 9.96 -0.45 30.22
C GLU A 394 9.91 0.27 28.86
N SER A 395 11.02 0.20 28.13
CA SER A 395 11.08 0.60 26.72
C SER A 395 10.45 -0.44 25.78
N LEU A 396 9.89 0.07 24.68
CA LEU A 396 9.34 -0.72 23.57
C LEU A 396 10.37 -1.65 22.93
N VAL A 397 11.63 -1.22 22.80
CA VAL A 397 12.66 -1.95 22.03
C VAL A 397 13.95 -2.16 22.82
N ASP A 398 14.51 -1.11 23.43
CA ASP A 398 15.83 -1.13 24.09
C ASP A 398 15.90 -0.21 25.32
N GLY A 399 16.62 -0.63 26.37
CA GLY A 399 16.94 0.24 27.53
C GLY A 399 15.88 0.33 28.63
N ALA A 400 16.23 1.09 29.67
CA ALA A 400 15.33 1.54 30.73
C ALA A 400 15.04 3.02 30.46
N ASP A 401 13.99 3.26 29.70
CA ASP A 401 13.53 4.61 29.35
C ASP A 401 12.16 4.83 30.00
N VAL A 402 11.90 6.07 30.42
CA VAL A 402 10.58 6.44 30.94
C VAL A 402 9.63 6.58 29.76
N THR A 403 8.76 5.60 29.61
CA THR A 403 7.86 5.50 28.46
C THR A 403 6.42 5.75 28.90
N VAL A 404 5.67 6.47 28.08
CA VAL A 404 4.22 6.60 28.25
C VAL A 404 3.56 5.27 27.92
N GLN A 405 3.05 4.57 28.94
CA GLN A 405 2.38 3.28 28.77
C GLN A 405 1.07 3.46 28.01
N TYR A 406 0.20 4.36 28.47
CA TYR A 406 -1.03 4.74 27.77
C TYR A 406 -1.45 6.15 28.17
N VAL A 407 -2.33 6.72 27.35
CA VAL A 407 -2.94 8.03 27.56
C VAL A 407 -4.45 7.87 27.39
N LEU A 408 -5.21 8.28 28.39
CA LEU A 408 -6.67 8.21 28.34
C LEU A 408 -7.22 9.27 27.39
N PRO A 409 -8.27 8.95 26.61
CA PRO A 409 -8.99 9.91 25.78
C PRO A 409 -9.48 11.12 26.58
N ASP A 410 -9.55 12.29 25.92
CA ASP A 410 -10.04 13.57 26.47
C ASP A 410 -9.28 14.12 27.69
N SER A 411 -8.18 13.50 28.12
CA SER A 411 -7.35 13.93 29.24
C SER A 411 -6.40 15.10 28.92
N LEU A 412 -5.81 15.72 29.95
CA LEU A 412 -4.80 16.77 29.77
C LEU A 412 -3.58 16.29 28.99
N ALA A 413 -3.16 15.03 29.18
CA ALA A 413 -2.08 14.43 28.41
C ALA A 413 -2.45 14.23 26.94
N ALA A 414 -3.68 13.76 26.66
CA ALA A 414 -4.18 13.64 25.29
C ALA A 414 -4.26 15.01 24.59
N GLN A 415 -4.74 16.04 25.29
CA GLN A 415 -4.82 17.42 24.79
C GLN A 415 -3.43 18.03 24.53
N ALA A 416 -2.42 17.68 25.35
CA ALA A 416 -1.02 18.05 25.12
C ALA A 416 -0.40 17.31 23.91
N GLY A 417 -1.10 16.29 23.38
CA GLY A 417 -0.66 15.49 22.25
C GLY A 417 0.28 14.35 22.63
N LEU A 418 0.36 13.95 23.91
CA LEU A 418 1.11 12.75 24.32
C LEU A 418 0.44 11.49 23.78
N MET A 419 1.25 10.51 23.40
CA MET A 419 0.79 9.24 22.83
C MET A 419 1.43 8.05 23.55
N SER A 420 0.76 6.89 23.53
CA SER A 420 1.36 5.63 23.99
C SER A 420 2.64 5.34 23.21
N GLY A 421 3.70 5.00 23.94
CA GLY A 421 5.03 4.71 23.40
C GLY A 421 5.95 5.92 23.24
N ASP A 422 5.50 7.14 23.57
CA ASP A 422 6.40 8.29 23.69
C ASP A 422 7.41 8.07 24.81
N VAL A 423 8.69 8.34 24.54
CA VAL A 423 9.76 8.30 25.54
C VAL A 423 9.96 9.69 26.12
N VAL A 424 9.79 9.85 27.43
CA VAL A 424 9.94 11.12 28.14
C VAL A 424 11.41 11.34 28.48
N GLU A 425 12.04 12.32 27.84
CA GLU A 425 13.45 12.66 28.08
C GLU A 425 13.60 13.69 29.20
N THR A 426 12.83 14.77 29.13
CA THR A 426 12.88 15.85 30.12
C THR A 426 11.49 16.40 30.45
N ILE A 427 11.33 16.86 31.69
CA ILE A 427 10.16 17.60 32.16
C ILE A 427 10.65 18.97 32.64
N ASN A 428 10.20 20.03 31.99
CA ASN A 428 10.63 21.42 32.21
C ASN A 428 12.17 21.57 32.23
N GLY A 429 12.85 20.84 31.33
CA GLY A 429 14.30 20.81 31.19
C GLY A 429 15.04 19.96 32.22
N GLN A 430 14.35 19.31 33.15
CA GLN A 430 14.94 18.35 34.08
C GLN A 430 14.90 16.95 33.48
N GLY A 431 16.07 16.30 33.38
CA GLY A 431 16.21 14.95 32.84
C GLY A 431 15.53 13.92 33.73
N VAL A 432 14.77 13.02 33.11
CA VAL A 432 14.03 11.96 33.80
C VAL A 432 14.66 10.61 33.49
N GLN A 433 14.86 9.78 34.51
CA GLN A 433 15.50 8.47 34.36
C GLN A 433 14.63 7.31 34.89
N THR A 434 13.60 7.62 35.67
CA THR A 434 12.64 6.64 36.17
C THR A 434 11.22 7.20 36.16
N SER A 435 10.24 6.33 35.96
CA SER A 435 8.80 6.61 36.00
C SER A 435 8.38 7.28 37.31
N LYS A 436 8.99 6.85 38.43
CA LYS A 436 8.79 7.45 39.74
C LYS A 436 9.33 8.89 39.81
N ALA A 437 10.52 9.15 39.28
CA ALA A 437 11.07 10.51 39.24
C ALA A 437 10.20 11.43 38.36
N ALA A 438 9.70 10.90 37.24
CA ALA A 438 8.76 11.61 36.37
C ALA A 438 7.47 11.97 37.13
N GLN A 439 6.92 11.01 37.89
CA GLN A 439 5.72 11.21 38.69
C GLN A 439 5.91 12.25 39.78
N GLU A 440 7.04 12.23 40.49
CA GLU A 440 7.37 13.22 41.51
C GLU A 440 7.47 14.63 40.90
N LEU A 441 8.07 14.77 39.72
CA LEU A 441 8.16 16.06 39.00
C LEU A 441 6.79 16.57 38.57
N LEU A 442 5.99 15.74 37.91
CA LEU A 442 4.64 16.12 37.47
C LEU A 442 3.71 16.48 38.64
N THR A 443 3.87 15.79 39.78
CA THR A 443 3.10 16.07 40.99
C THR A 443 3.54 17.39 41.63
N THR A 444 4.85 17.63 41.73
CA THR A 444 5.38 18.89 42.28
C THR A 444 4.94 20.09 41.44
N MET A 445 4.93 19.94 40.12
CA MET A 445 4.56 21.03 39.20
C MET A 445 3.07 21.35 39.20
N ARG A 446 2.20 20.40 39.56
CA ARG A 446 0.78 20.66 39.84
C ARG A 446 0.62 21.80 40.85
N GLU A 447 1.42 21.80 41.92
CA GLU A 447 1.34 22.81 42.98
C GLU A 447 1.72 24.22 42.50
N SER A 448 2.43 24.34 41.37
CA SER A 448 2.84 25.61 40.79
C SER A 448 1.77 26.27 39.90
N GLY A 449 0.83 25.48 39.35
CA GLY A 449 -0.15 25.95 38.37
C GLY A 449 0.41 26.38 37.00
N GLU A 450 1.72 26.25 36.77
CA GLU A 450 2.36 26.61 35.51
C GLU A 450 2.27 25.48 34.48
N ALA A 451 2.21 25.84 33.19
CA ALA A 451 2.23 24.85 32.11
C ALA A 451 3.54 24.01 32.15
N ILE A 452 3.39 22.71 31.94
CA ILE A 452 4.47 21.72 32.03
C ILE A 452 4.99 21.46 30.62
N ARG A 453 6.27 21.75 30.38
CA ARG A 453 6.95 21.39 29.12
C ARG A 453 7.50 19.98 29.23
N ILE A 454 7.24 19.15 28.22
CA ILE A 454 7.68 17.76 28.19
C ILE A 454 8.40 17.52 26.88
N ALA A 455 9.69 17.22 26.95
CA ALA A 455 10.45 16.79 25.78
C ALA A 455 10.27 15.27 25.61
N VAL A 456 9.76 14.85 24.45
CA VAL A 456 9.53 13.44 24.14
C VAL A 456 10.20 13.02 22.85
N LYS A 457 10.64 11.76 22.82
CA LYS A 457 11.09 11.06 21.63
C LYS A 457 9.99 10.09 21.17
N ARG A 458 9.37 10.41 20.04
CA ARG A 458 8.25 9.69 19.44
C ARG A 458 8.70 8.70 18.38
N GLY A 459 7.96 7.59 18.31
CA GLY A 459 8.10 6.58 17.27
C GLY A 459 9.39 5.76 17.38
N LEU A 460 9.55 4.84 16.44
CA LEU A 460 10.60 3.83 16.47
C LEU A 460 11.64 4.07 15.39
N GLU A 461 12.80 3.43 15.56
CA GLU A 461 13.86 3.42 14.56
C GLU A 461 13.78 2.16 13.71
N HIS A 462 14.39 2.19 12.53
CA HIS A 462 14.54 0.98 11.73
C HIS A 462 15.35 -0.07 12.53
N PRO A 463 14.98 -1.36 12.46
CA PRO A 463 14.03 -1.97 11.52
C PRO A 463 12.59 -2.13 12.06
N PHE A 464 12.20 -1.42 13.12
CA PHE A 464 10.93 -1.63 13.83
C PHE A 464 9.74 -0.80 13.32
N THR A 465 9.96 0.01 12.29
CA THR A 465 8.94 0.82 11.62
C THR A 465 8.32 0.11 10.41
N ALA A 466 7.13 0.58 10.03
CA ALA A 466 6.39 0.21 8.83
C ALA A 466 6.80 1.10 7.63
N HIS A 467 6.46 0.63 6.43
CA HIS A 467 6.69 1.38 5.20
C HIS A 467 5.85 2.67 5.19
N PRO A 468 6.38 3.83 4.78
CA PRO A 468 5.65 5.10 4.82
C PRO A 468 4.47 5.18 3.84
N ARG A 469 4.47 4.35 2.78
CA ARG A 469 3.45 4.31 1.73
C ARG A 469 2.88 2.91 1.54
N LEU A 470 2.07 2.43 2.49
CA LEU A 470 1.43 1.11 2.41
C LEU A 470 0.23 1.07 1.43
N ASP A 471 -0.25 2.24 1.02
CA ASP A 471 -1.16 2.43 -0.12
C ASP A 471 -0.53 2.02 -1.45
N LEU A 472 0.78 2.29 -1.61
CA LEU A 472 1.53 1.99 -2.83
C LEU A 472 2.28 0.66 -2.79
N TYR A 473 2.68 0.20 -1.60
CA TYR A 473 3.58 -0.94 -1.44
C TYR A 473 3.14 -1.91 -0.33
N LEU A 474 3.58 -3.16 -0.48
CA LEU A 474 3.57 -4.24 0.50
C LEU A 474 2.21 -4.84 0.87
N THR A 475 1.16 -4.03 0.95
CA THR A 475 -0.20 -4.53 1.25
C THR A 475 -0.78 -5.29 0.06
N ASP A 476 -1.69 -6.23 0.33
CA ASP A 476 -2.34 -7.03 -0.73
C ASP A 476 -3.26 -6.16 -1.64
N LEU A 477 -3.66 -4.97 -1.18
CA LEU A 477 -4.44 -3.99 -1.96
C LEU A 477 -3.56 -3.00 -2.75
N SER A 478 -2.27 -2.90 -2.39
CA SER A 478 -1.36 -2.00 -3.08
C SER A 478 -1.03 -2.48 -4.49
N PRO A 479 -0.63 -1.58 -5.41
CA PRO A 479 -0.09 -1.96 -6.72
C PRO A 479 1.20 -2.81 -6.64
N HIS A 480 1.88 -2.83 -5.49
CA HIS A 480 3.13 -3.59 -5.29
C HIS A 480 3.08 -4.50 -4.05
N PRO A 481 2.30 -5.59 -4.06
CA PRO A 481 2.20 -6.49 -2.91
C PRO A 481 3.54 -7.15 -2.56
N GLU A 482 3.83 -7.31 -1.26
CA GLU A 482 5.11 -7.81 -0.74
C GLU A 482 5.49 -9.18 -1.34
N LYS A 483 4.49 -10.07 -1.49
CA LYS A 483 4.70 -11.45 -1.96
C LYS A 483 5.02 -11.53 -3.46
N ILE A 484 4.68 -10.50 -4.23
CA ILE A 484 4.84 -10.47 -5.69
C ILE A 484 6.08 -9.65 -6.08
N VAL A 485 6.29 -8.52 -5.41
CA VAL A 485 7.32 -7.55 -5.77
C VAL A 485 8.56 -7.68 -4.87
N GLY A 486 8.36 -7.95 -3.57
CA GLY A 486 9.42 -7.95 -2.57
C GLY A 486 10.08 -6.58 -2.36
N CYS A 487 11.08 -6.54 -1.50
CA CYS A 487 11.85 -5.34 -1.14
C CYS A 487 13.04 -5.13 -2.08
N THR A 488 13.76 -6.20 -2.45
CA THR A 488 15.02 -6.14 -3.21
C THR A 488 14.88 -5.63 -4.65
N ILE A 489 13.68 -5.63 -5.23
CA ILE A 489 13.50 -5.06 -6.58
C ILE A 489 13.59 -3.53 -6.55
N CYS A 490 13.02 -2.91 -5.51
CA CYS A 490 13.03 -1.46 -5.29
C CYS A 490 14.31 -1.00 -4.60
N HIS A 491 14.78 -1.73 -3.59
CA HIS A 491 15.93 -1.32 -2.79
C HIS A 491 17.27 -1.88 -3.26
N ASP A 492 17.30 -2.88 -4.14
CA ASP A 492 18.47 -3.74 -4.40
C ASP A 492 18.97 -4.42 -3.10
N GLY A 493 20.26 -4.74 -3.00
CA GLY A 493 20.84 -5.45 -1.87
C GLY A 493 20.92 -6.97 -2.04
N GLN A 494 21.51 -7.61 -1.04
CA GLN A 494 21.65 -9.05 -0.98
C GLN A 494 20.51 -9.65 -0.17
N GLY A 495 19.38 -9.93 -0.83
CA GLY A 495 18.17 -10.42 -0.15
C GLY A 495 18.27 -11.83 0.45
N SER A 496 19.34 -12.59 0.16
CA SER A 496 19.63 -13.85 0.86
C SER A 496 20.33 -13.65 2.22
N GLY A 497 20.89 -12.46 2.47
CA GLY A 497 21.60 -12.10 3.69
C GLY A 497 20.67 -12.05 4.91
N THR A 498 21.18 -12.51 6.06
CA THR A 498 20.42 -12.57 7.34
C THR A 498 21.13 -11.82 8.47
N SER A 499 22.06 -10.94 8.13
CA SER A 499 22.92 -10.20 9.06
C SER A 499 23.26 -8.87 8.42
N PHE A 500 23.36 -7.81 9.22
CA PHE A 500 23.36 -6.43 8.74
C PHE A 500 24.40 -6.18 7.63
N GLN A 501 25.63 -6.60 7.88
CA GLN A 501 26.79 -6.48 6.98
C GLN A 501 26.69 -7.27 5.67
N TRP A 502 25.93 -8.37 5.63
CA TRP A 502 25.82 -9.26 4.46
C TRP A 502 24.56 -9.04 3.63
N THR A 503 23.65 -8.19 4.09
CA THR A 503 22.47 -7.77 3.31
C THR A 503 22.82 -6.63 2.33
N SER A 504 24.07 -6.13 2.37
CA SER A 504 24.58 -5.04 1.54
C SER A 504 23.79 -3.75 1.70
N HIS A 505 23.43 -3.39 2.94
CA HIS A 505 22.91 -2.05 3.24
C HIS A 505 23.94 -0.99 2.85
N THR A 506 23.48 0.15 2.34
CA THR A 506 24.38 1.25 1.98
C THR A 506 24.01 2.49 2.80
N PRO A 507 24.98 3.11 3.50
CA PRO A 507 24.73 4.31 4.27
C PRO A 507 24.35 5.49 3.35
N ASN A 508 23.54 6.41 3.88
CA ASN A 508 23.20 7.66 3.22
C ASN A 508 24.37 8.64 3.21
N ASP A 509 25.19 8.70 4.24
CA ASP A 509 26.30 9.65 4.30
C ASP A 509 27.49 9.10 5.07
N PHE A 510 28.58 9.87 5.11
CA PHE A 510 29.82 9.48 5.76
C PHE A 510 29.67 9.35 7.29
N ASN A 511 28.75 10.09 7.92
CA ASN A 511 28.53 9.99 9.37
C ASN A 511 27.82 8.67 9.70
N GLN A 512 26.76 8.36 8.97
CA GLN A 512 26.06 7.07 9.09
C GLN A 512 26.98 5.90 8.74
N GLN A 513 27.86 6.05 7.75
CA GLN A 513 28.86 5.04 7.44
C GLN A 513 29.79 4.77 8.64
N ALA A 514 30.32 5.82 9.26
CA ALA A 514 31.19 5.69 10.43
C ALA A 514 30.47 5.03 11.61
N GLU A 515 29.23 5.44 11.88
CA GLU A 515 28.36 4.85 12.91
C GLU A 515 28.11 3.36 12.66
N TRP A 516 27.80 2.97 11.42
CA TRP A 516 27.51 1.59 11.06
C TRP A 516 28.73 0.68 11.10
N ILE A 517 29.92 1.22 10.82
CA ILE A 517 31.18 0.48 10.99
C ILE A 517 31.38 0.10 12.47
N ASP A 518 31.16 1.04 13.38
CA ASP A 518 31.34 0.82 14.83
C ASP A 518 30.23 -0.06 15.42
N THR A 519 28.97 0.26 15.10
CA THR A 519 27.79 -0.36 15.73
C THR A 519 27.47 -1.74 15.14
N TYR A 520 27.59 -1.89 13.81
CA TYR A 520 27.14 -3.09 13.09
C TYR A 520 28.25 -3.82 12.34
N GLY A 521 29.50 -3.37 12.46
CA GLY A 521 30.63 -3.95 11.72
C GLY A 521 30.48 -3.82 10.20
N TRP A 522 29.83 -2.75 9.73
CA TRP A 522 29.54 -2.55 8.31
C TRP A 522 30.82 -2.54 7.46
N PHE A 523 30.73 -3.15 6.27
CA PHE A 523 31.77 -3.10 5.24
C PHE A 523 31.13 -3.11 3.85
N ASP A 524 31.84 -2.57 2.87
CA ASP A 524 31.41 -2.65 1.47
C ASP A 524 31.68 -4.07 0.92
N ASN A 525 30.62 -4.80 0.59
CA ASN A 525 30.72 -6.15 0.06
C ASN A 525 31.03 -6.13 -1.44
N HIS A 526 32.32 -6.11 -1.76
CA HIS A 526 32.84 -6.07 -3.14
C HIS A 526 32.43 -7.29 -4.00
N HIS A 527 31.96 -8.39 -3.39
CA HIS A 527 31.47 -9.56 -4.11
C HIS A 527 30.00 -9.44 -4.54
N TRP A 528 29.27 -8.43 -4.06
CA TRP A 528 27.88 -8.21 -4.38
C TRP A 528 27.70 -6.92 -5.18
N ILE A 529 27.57 -7.06 -6.50
CA ILE A 529 27.54 -5.92 -7.44
C ILE A 529 26.23 -5.11 -7.43
N PHE A 530 25.25 -5.50 -6.61
CA PHE A 530 23.97 -4.80 -6.43
C PHE A 530 23.72 -4.43 -4.96
N PRO A 531 24.56 -3.57 -4.35
CA PRO A 531 24.31 -3.11 -2.99
C PRO A 531 22.98 -2.35 -2.93
N MET A 532 22.37 -2.27 -1.74
CA MET A 532 21.13 -1.52 -1.57
C MET A 532 21.34 -0.07 -1.99
N LYS A 533 20.34 0.56 -2.60
CA LYS A 533 20.43 2.00 -2.88
C LYS A 533 20.35 2.77 -1.56
N PRO A 534 21.22 3.77 -1.35
CA PRO A 534 20.98 4.77 -0.32
C PRO A 534 19.56 5.32 -0.45
N ALA A 535 18.91 5.64 0.66
CA ALA A 535 17.50 6.05 0.67
C ALA A 535 17.23 7.23 -0.29
N ARG A 536 18.19 8.15 -0.44
CA ARG A 536 18.07 9.28 -1.38
C ARG A 536 17.99 8.91 -2.86
N PHE A 537 18.35 7.68 -3.23
CA PHE A 537 18.40 7.19 -4.61
C PHE A 537 17.43 6.03 -4.88
N VAL A 538 16.60 5.64 -3.92
CA VAL A 538 15.73 4.47 -4.07
C VAL A 538 14.75 4.61 -5.24
N GLU A 539 14.21 5.82 -5.47
CA GLU A 539 13.26 6.10 -6.54
C GLU A 539 13.82 5.83 -7.94
N SER A 540 15.15 5.83 -8.12
CA SER A 540 15.77 5.51 -9.42
C SER A 540 15.43 4.10 -9.92
N ASN A 541 15.11 3.19 -9.01
CA ASN A 541 14.74 1.82 -9.34
C ASN A 541 13.29 1.68 -9.83
N CYS A 542 12.43 2.70 -9.70
CA CYS A 542 11.09 2.70 -10.29
C CYS A 542 11.17 2.55 -11.82
N LEU A 543 12.24 3.04 -12.44
CA LEU A 543 12.51 2.90 -13.88
C LEU A 543 12.80 1.46 -14.33
N LYS A 544 12.91 0.48 -13.43
CA LYS A 544 12.98 -0.93 -13.82
C LYS A 544 11.69 -1.38 -14.51
N CYS A 545 10.55 -0.83 -14.09
CA CYS A 545 9.22 -1.17 -14.63
C CYS A 545 8.48 0.03 -15.24
N HIS A 546 8.59 1.21 -14.64
CA HIS A 546 7.91 2.42 -15.10
C HIS A 546 8.79 3.21 -16.07
N HIS A 547 8.71 2.87 -17.36
CA HIS A 547 9.50 3.51 -18.42
C HIS A 547 8.86 4.78 -18.99
N GLN A 548 7.70 5.20 -18.47
CA GLN A 548 6.98 6.40 -18.90
C GLN A 548 6.63 7.29 -17.71
N LYS A 549 6.83 8.60 -17.86
CA LYS A 549 6.62 9.61 -16.82
C LYS A 549 5.20 9.61 -16.28
N GLY A 550 4.22 9.53 -17.18
CA GLY A 550 2.80 9.61 -16.83
C GLY A 550 2.33 8.54 -15.85
N ALA A 551 3.00 7.38 -15.78
CA ALA A 551 2.67 6.33 -14.80
C ALA A 551 3.12 6.67 -13.36
N LEU A 552 3.93 7.72 -13.19
CA LEU A 552 4.47 8.18 -11.90
C LEU A 552 4.02 9.61 -11.57
N GLU A 553 3.30 10.29 -12.47
CA GLU A 553 2.74 11.61 -12.22
C GLU A 553 1.54 11.53 -11.25
N PRO A 554 1.21 12.64 -10.56
CA PRO A 554 0.03 12.72 -9.71
C PRO A 554 -1.24 12.28 -10.46
N SER A 555 -2.08 11.51 -9.78
CA SER A 555 -3.35 11.01 -10.32
C SER A 555 -4.47 11.12 -9.28
N GLU A 556 -5.72 10.89 -9.68
CA GLU A 556 -6.85 10.89 -8.73
C GLU A 556 -6.68 9.83 -7.63
N SER A 557 -6.12 8.67 -7.96
CA SER A 557 -5.85 7.60 -6.99
C SER A 557 -4.61 7.85 -6.14
N PHE A 558 -3.64 8.62 -6.65
CA PHE A 558 -2.40 8.96 -5.96
C PHE A 558 -2.09 10.45 -6.15
N PRO A 559 -2.69 11.33 -5.33
CA PRO A 559 -2.46 12.77 -5.41
C PRO A 559 -1.00 13.14 -5.15
N GLU A 560 -0.37 12.42 -4.22
CA GLU A 560 1.08 12.47 -4.04
C GLU A 560 1.75 11.51 -5.04
N PRO A 561 2.64 12.01 -5.91
CA PRO A 561 3.27 11.18 -6.93
C PRO A 561 4.05 10.03 -6.27
N PRO A 562 3.99 8.80 -6.79
CA PRO A 562 4.70 7.64 -6.21
C PRO A 562 6.22 7.80 -6.12
N ALA A 563 6.83 8.58 -7.01
CA ALA A 563 8.27 8.81 -7.07
C ALA A 563 8.58 10.29 -7.37
N PRO A 564 8.38 11.21 -6.40
CA PRO A 564 8.44 12.65 -6.63
C PRO A 564 9.80 13.12 -7.17
N LYS A 565 10.92 12.64 -6.62
CA LYS A 565 12.27 13.05 -7.04
C LYS A 565 12.58 12.53 -8.44
N LEU A 566 12.14 11.31 -8.77
CA LEU A 566 12.30 10.77 -10.12
C LEU A 566 11.51 11.58 -11.15
N VAL A 567 10.25 11.90 -10.85
CA VAL A 567 9.38 12.71 -11.73
C VAL A 567 9.92 14.12 -11.90
N GLU A 568 10.46 14.72 -10.84
CA GLU A 568 11.14 16.01 -10.89
C GLU A 568 12.38 15.94 -11.80
N GLY A 569 13.24 14.93 -11.62
CA GLY A 569 14.39 14.70 -12.49
C GLY A 569 14.01 14.54 -13.95
N TRP A 570 12.93 13.80 -14.23
CA TRP A 570 12.37 13.67 -15.57
C TRP A 570 11.91 15.01 -16.14
N SER A 571 11.18 15.80 -15.34
CA SER A 571 10.69 17.12 -15.73
C SER A 571 11.84 18.09 -16.01
N VAL A 572 12.96 17.98 -15.28
CA VAL A 572 14.19 18.76 -15.55
C VAL A 572 14.79 18.38 -16.90
N VAL A 573 14.95 17.08 -17.18
CA VAL A 573 15.45 16.56 -18.47
C VAL A 573 14.57 17.03 -19.63
N GLU A 574 13.25 17.05 -19.44
CA GLU A 574 12.30 17.56 -20.44
C GLU A 574 12.36 19.07 -20.63
N LYS A 575 12.34 19.82 -19.51
CA LYS A 575 12.34 21.28 -19.49
C LYS A 575 13.55 21.86 -20.20
N TYR A 576 14.73 21.28 -19.97
CA TYR A 576 15.97 21.71 -20.62
C TYR A 576 16.21 21.04 -21.98
N GLY A 577 15.28 20.19 -22.44
CA GLY A 577 15.36 19.59 -23.77
C GLY A 577 16.57 18.67 -23.96
N CYS A 578 17.09 18.07 -22.89
CA CYS A 578 18.28 17.20 -22.94
C CYS A 578 18.07 16.03 -23.92
N PHE A 579 16.84 15.48 -23.97
CA PHE A 579 16.44 14.44 -24.92
C PHE A 579 16.48 14.89 -26.39
N GLY A 580 16.57 16.20 -26.64
CA GLY A 580 16.68 16.77 -27.98
C GLY A 580 18.05 16.53 -28.63
N CYS A 581 19.09 16.41 -27.81
CA CYS A 581 20.46 16.13 -28.25
C CYS A 581 20.95 14.72 -27.83
N HIS A 582 20.36 14.13 -26.79
CA HIS A 582 20.72 12.82 -26.26
C HIS A 582 19.56 11.82 -26.41
N GLU A 583 19.81 10.64 -26.97
CA GLU A 583 18.87 9.53 -26.82
C GLU A 583 18.95 9.03 -25.36
N VAL A 584 17.91 9.28 -24.58
CA VAL A 584 17.82 8.84 -23.18
C VAL A 584 17.23 7.43 -23.17
N ASN A 585 18.11 6.44 -23.28
CA ASN A 585 17.73 5.05 -23.12
C ASN A 585 17.56 4.79 -21.62
N GLY A 586 16.41 4.25 -21.21
CA GLY A 586 16.15 3.86 -19.82
C GLY A 586 17.11 2.76 -19.32
N TYR A 587 16.72 2.03 -18.28
CA TYR A 587 17.56 0.94 -17.78
C TYR A 587 17.56 -0.27 -18.74
N ALA A 588 18.68 -0.50 -19.45
CA ALA A 588 18.84 -1.60 -20.41
C ALA A 588 19.85 -2.69 -19.97
N GLY A 589 20.17 -2.74 -18.68
CA GLY A 589 21.09 -3.71 -18.07
C GLY A 589 22.57 -3.28 -18.09
N PRO A 590 23.46 -4.04 -17.41
CA PRO A 590 24.84 -3.63 -17.16
C PRO A 590 25.79 -3.71 -18.37
N GLY A 591 25.36 -4.35 -19.46
CA GLY A 591 26.16 -4.52 -20.68
C GLY A 591 25.85 -3.50 -21.78
N GLN A 592 24.92 -2.58 -21.55
CA GLN A 592 24.51 -1.55 -22.51
C GLN A 592 24.80 -0.17 -21.93
N THR A 593 25.40 0.69 -22.75
CA THR A 593 25.68 2.07 -22.35
C THR A 593 24.37 2.83 -22.18
N ILE A 594 24.16 3.36 -20.97
CA ILE A 594 23.01 4.24 -20.62
C ILE A 594 23.14 5.61 -21.31
N GLY A 595 24.31 5.92 -21.88
CA GLY A 595 24.53 7.11 -22.70
C GLY A 595 24.47 6.80 -24.20
N PRO A 596 23.90 7.71 -25.02
CA PRO A 596 23.88 7.58 -26.47
C PRO A 596 25.27 7.75 -27.10
N ASP A 597 25.48 7.17 -28.29
CA ASP A 597 26.56 7.57 -29.19
C ASP A 597 26.35 9.05 -29.57
N VAL A 598 27.33 9.89 -29.27
CA VAL A 598 27.25 11.36 -29.31
C VAL A 598 27.27 11.96 -30.72
N ARG A 599 26.96 11.18 -31.76
CA ARG A 599 27.07 11.59 -33.17
C ARG A 599 25.71 11.62 -33.85
N LEU A 600 25.48 12.64 -34.68
CA LEU A 600 24.12 13.04 -35.05
C LEU A 600 23.51 12.29 -36.27
N GLU A 601 24.23 11.36 -36.86
CA GLU A 601 23.75 10.44 -37.90
C GLU A 601 24.29 9.04 -37.58
N PRO A 602 23.65 7.95 -38.05
CA PRO A 602 24.35 6.68 -38.11
C PRO A 602 25.67 6.94 -38.85
N ASN A 603 26.80 6.61 -38.23
CA ASN A 603 28.12 6.96 -38.75
C ASN A 603 28.50 6.08 -39.94
N TYR A 604 27.62 5.93 -40.93
CA TYR A 604 27.83 5.06 -42.08
C TYR A 604 29.04 5.53 -42.91
N HIS A 605 29.23 6.85 -43.01
CA HIS A 605 30.40 7.44 -43.65
C HIS A 605 31.69 7.09 -42.89
N GLU A 606 31.75 7.37 -41.59
CA GLU A 606 32.95 7.15 -40.77
C GLU A 606 33.22 5.67 -40.56
N ALA A 607 32.18 4.85 -40.44
CA ALA A 607 32.29 3.40 -40.38
C ALA A 607 32.83 2.87 -41.70
N ALA A 608 32.29 3.30 -42.85
CA ALA A 608 32.81 2.92 -44.15
C ALA A 608 34.26 3.42 -44.37
N ALA A 609 34.57 4.65 -43.96
CA ALA A 609 35.94 5.20 -44.04
C ALA A 609 36.92 4.43 -43.16
N ALA A 610 36.53 4.03 -41.95
CA ALA A 610 37.34 3.19 -41.08
C ALA A 610 37.51 1.77 -41.65
N ILE A 611 36.43 1.17 -42.18
CA ILE A 611 36.49 -0.14 -42.85
C ILE A 611 37.45 -0.09 -44.05
N LEU A 612 37.49 1.00 -44.83
CA LEU A 612 38.41 1.17 -45.95
C LEU A 612 39.90 1.16 -45.57
N THR A 613 40.22 1.46 -44.31
CA THR A 613 41.60 1.48 -43.81
C THR A 613 42.12 0.10 -43.41
N ASP A 614 41.25 -0.91 -43.34
CA ASP A 614 41.64 -2.28 -43.03
C ASP A 614 42.13 -2.99 -44.30
N ASP A 615 43.35 -3.54 -44.25
CA ASP A 615 43.97 -4.26 -45.36
C ASP A 615 43.33 -5.65 -45.60
N GLY A 616 42.59 -6.17 -44.61
CA GLY A 616 41.91 -7.46 -44.66
C GLY A 616 40.58 -7.47 -45.44
N ILE A 617 40.11 -6.31 -45.92
CA ILE A 617 38.87 -6.23 -46.72
C ILE A 617 39.11 -6.68 -48.17
N ASN A 618 38.15 -7.41 -48.74
CA ASN A 618 38.19 -7.81 -50.14
C ASN A 618 37.79 -6.65 -51.10
N ASP A 619 38.01 -6.83 -52.41
CA ASP A 619 37.75 -5.78 -53.41
C ASP A 619 36.27 -5.34 -53.44
N ARG A 620 35.33 -6.27 -53.21
CA ARG A 620 33.89 -5.96 -53.14
C ARG A 620 33.55 -5.11 -51.93
N GLN A 621 34.06 -5.46 -50.76
CA GLN A 621 33.91 -4.68 -49.52
C GLN A 621 34.52 -3.29 -49.67
N ARG A 622 35.67 -3.19 -50.35
CA ARG A 622 36.35 -1.91 -50.63
C ARG A 622 35.51 -1.01 -51.53
N ASP A 623 34.89 -1.54 -52.57
CA ASP A 623 34.01 -0.76 -53.46
C ASP A 623 32.72 -0.32 -52.76
N LEU A 624 32.09 -1.20 -51.99
CA LEU A 624 30.89 -0.87 -51.19
C LEU A 624 31.20 0.20 -50.14
N ALA A 625 32.35 0.10 -49.46
CA ALA A 625 32.76 1.09 -48.48
C ALA A 625 33.12 2.44 -49.13
N ARG A 626 33.73 2.48 -50.33
CA ARG A 626 33.92 3.74 -51.09
C ARG A 626 32.60 4.41 -51.45
N ARG A 627 31.63 3.62 -51.93
CA ARG A 627 30.29 4.13 -52.24
C ARG A 627 29.59 4.70 -51.02
N LEU A 628 29.73 4.10 -49.85
CA LEU A 628 29.16 4.63 -48.60
C LEU A 628 29.91 5.85 -48.06
N VAL A 629 31.21 5.97 -48.33
CA VAL A 629 31.96 7.20 -48.05
C VAL A 629 31.45 8.35 -48.92
N GLU A 630 31.16 8.11 -50.19
CA GLU A 630 30.68 9.13 -51.12
C GLU A 630 29.17 9.42 -50.98
N GLN A 631 28.38 8.38 -50.73
CA GLN A 631 26.92 8.41 -50.61
C GLN A 631 26.47 7.63 -49.37
N PRO A 632 26.57 8.23 -48.17
CA PRO A 632 26.25 7.54 -46.91
C PRO A 632 24.78 7.11 -46.76
N THR A 633 23.90 7.51 -47.69
CA THR A 633 22.47 7.16 -47.73
C THR A 633 22.15 6.02 -48.68
N ASP A 634 23.16 5.40 -49.32
CA ASP A 634 22.97 4.25 -50.20
C ASP A 634 22.70 2.99 -49.36
N ASP A 635 21.43 2.78 -49.01
CA ASP A 635 20.98 1.68 -48.16
C ASP A 635 21.33 0.30 -48.73
N ALA A 636 21.29 0.15 -50.06
CA ALA A 636 21.65 -1.10 -50.71
C ALA A 636 23.14 -1.41 -50.49
N ALA A 637 24.03 -0.42 -50.71
CA ALA A 637 25.46 -0.59 -50.44
C ALA A 637 25.74 -0.83 -48.95
N ARG A 638 24.99 -0.16 -48.05
CA ARG A 638 25.09 -0.32 -46.59
C ARG A 638 24.77 -1.73 -46.14
N HIS A 639 23.60 -2.24 -46.50
CA HIS A 639 23.17 -3.59 -46.14
C HIS A 639 24.08 -4.66 -46.70
N GLU A 640 24.51 -4.49 -47.96
CA GLU A 640 25.41 -5.42 -48.62
C GLU A 640 26.81 -5.41 -47.99
N LEU A 641 27.34 -4.24 -47.62
CA LEU A 641 28.62 -4.14 -46.90
C LEU A 641 28.52 -4.79 -45.51
N TYR A 642 27.45 -4.49 -44.76
CA TYR A 642 27.21 -5.07 -43.45
C TYR A 642 27.13 -6.60 -43.51
N ALA A 643 26.24 -7.13 -44.36
CA ALA A 643 26.06 -8.56 -44.54
C ALA A 643 27.36 -9.25 -45.00
N SER A 644 28.13 -8.64 -45.89
CA SER A 644 29.41 -9.19 -46.35
C SER A 644 30.47 -9.30 -45.24
N ILE A 645 30.38 -8.49 -44.20
CA ILE A 645 31.29 -8.54 -43.05
C ILE A 645 30.77 -9.52 -41.98
N THR A 646 29.45 -9.62 -41.79
CA THR A 646 28.84 -10.40 -40.69
C THR A 646 28.41 -11.81 -41.04
N GLU A 647 28.04 -12.09 -42.30
CA GLU A 647 27.47 -13.38 -42.73
C GLU A 647 28.48 -14.30 -43.44
N GLY A 648 29.69 -13.80 -43.72
CA GLY A 648 30.89 -14.62 -44.02
C GLY A 648 31.52 -14.42 -45.41
N GLU A 649 32.74 -13.85 -45.40
CA GLU A 649 33.84 -14.02 -46.38
C GLU A 649 35.09 -13.26 -45.83
N ALA A 650 35.52 -13.57 -44.60
CA ALA A 650 36.54 -12.78 -43.89
C ALA A 650 37.59 -13.68 -43.23
N ASP A 651 38.69 -13.92 -43.94
CA ASP A 651 39.79 -14.73 -43.39
C ASP A 651 40.81 -13.89 -42.58
N ASP A 652 40.82 -12.56 -42.69
CA ASP A 652 41.83 -11.70 -42.03
C ASP A 652 41.33 -10.31 -41.54
N LEU A 653 40.02 -10.11 -41.32
CA LEU A 653 39.51 -8.82 -40.81
C LEU A 653 39.94 -8.55 -39.36
N THR A 654 40.27 -7.30 -39.05
CA THR A 654 40.60 -6.94 -37.66
C THR A 654 39.34 -6.97 -36.76
N PRO A 655 39.48 -7.33 -35.47
CA PRO A 655 38.37 -7.26 -34.51
C PRO A 655 37.74 -5.86 -34.37
N GLN A 656 38.45 -4.80 -34.78
CA GLN A 656 37.93 -3.45 -34.81
C GLN A 656 36.99 -3.23 -36.00
N THR A 657 37.32 -3.72 -37.19
CA THR A 657 36.48 -3.64 -38.38
C THR A 657 35.15 -4.36 -38.21
N VAL A 658 35.15 -5.52 -37.55
CA VAL A 658 33.91 -6.25 -37.19
C VAL A 658 33.06 -5.48 -36.16
N LYS A 659 33.67 -4.76 -35.22
CA LYS A 659 32.94 -3.91 -34.27
C LYS A 659 32.37 -2.66 -34.93
N VAL A 660 33.13 -2.05 -35.85
CA VAL A 660 32.72 -0.85 -36.58
C VAL A 660 31.61 -1.16 -37.58
N SER A 661 31.58 -2.35 -38.20
CA SER A 661 30.52 -2.73 -39.13
C SER A 661 29.14 -2.80 -38.47
N ALA A 662 29.04 -3.03 -37.15
CA ALA A 662 27.77 -3.00 -36.41
C ALA A 662 27.04 -1.65 -36.54
N VAL A 663 27.76 -0.56 -36.81
CA VAL A 663 27.20 0.77 -37.07
C VAL A 663 26.38 0.79 -38.36
N LEU A 664 26.66 -0.09 -39.33
CA LEU A 664 25.97 -0.17 -40.63
C LEU A 664 24.60 -0.90 -40.54
N LYS A 665 24.29 -1.57 -39.43
CA LYS A 665 23.00 -2.25 -39.21
C LYS A 665 21.84 -1.26 -39.33
N ASP A 666 20.67 -1.75 -39.72
CA ASP A 666 19.43 -0.99 -39.56
C ASP A 666 19.22 -0.61 -38.09
N VAL A 667 18.83 0.65 -37.91
CA VAL A 667 18.41 1.17 -36.61
C VAL A 667 17.06 0.54 -36.29
N GLU A 668 17.08 -0.64 -35.68
CA GLU A 668 15.93 -1.24 -35.01
C GLU A 668 15.65 -0.41 -33.75
N ASN A 669 14.86 0.66 -33.86
CA ASN A 669 14.57 1.56 -32.74
C ASN A 669 14.15 0.80 -31.46
N PRO A 670 14.83 1.03 -30.32
CA PRO A 670 14.25 0.84 -29.00
C PRO A 670 14.18 2.20 -28.29
N GLY A 671 13.03 2.89 -28.40
CA GLY A 671 12.76 4.17 -27.73
C GLY A 671 11.66 4.98 -28.43
N GLN A 672 10.80 5.68 -27.68
CA GLN A 672 9.66 6.45 -28.25
C GLN A 672 9.94 7.93 -28.54
N TYR A 673 11.04 8.50 -28.02
CA TYR A 673 11.39 9.90 -28.30
C TYR A 673 12.18 10.00 -29.61
N ARG A 674 11.52 10.51 -30.65
CA ARG A 674 12.18 10.80 -31.93
C ARG A 674 13.19 11.94 -31.74
N LYS A 675 14.39 11.76 -32.27
CA LYS A 675 15.39 12.82 -32.39
C LYS A 675 14.79 14.04 -33.12
N PRO A 676 14.68 15.21 -32.46
CA PRO A 676 13.94 16.34 -33.01
C PRO A 676 14.77 17.28 -33.91
N GLY A 677 16.11 17.14 -33.94
CA GLY A 677 17.01 18.03 -34.68
C GLY A 677 17.39 17.53 -36.09
N PRO A 678 17.50 18.41 -37.10
CA PRO A 678 18.03 18.05 -38.43
C PRO A 678 19.54 17.79 -38.39
N SER A 679 20.05 17.04 -39.37
CA SER A 679 21.49 16.83 -39.54
C SER A 679 22.25 18.15 -39.75
N LEU A 680 23.43 18.25 -39.12
CA LEU A 680 24.36 19.36 -39.30
C LEU A 680 25.37 19.13 -40.45
N ARG A 681 25.23 18.03 -41.23
CA ARG A 681 26.15 17.66 -42.31
C ARG A 681 26.36 18.77 -43.34
N TYR A 682 25.31 19.55 -43.62
CA TYR A 682 25.28 20.61 -44.61
C TYR A 682 25.02 21.99 -43.97
N LEU A 683 25.52 22.19 -42.75
CA LEU A 683 25.23 23.37 -41.95
C LEU A 683 25.62 24.67 -42.67
N ASP A 684 26.81 24.71 -43.25
CA ASP A 684 27.36 25.89 -43.95
C ASP A 684 26.56 26.33 -45.17
N ALA A 685 25.70 25.45 -45.72
CA ALA A 685 24.81 25.79 -46.83
C ALA A 685 23.65 26.72 -46.42
N LYS A 686 23.37 26.85 -45.11
CA LYS A 686 22.22 27.60 -44.59
C LYS A 686 22.56 28.74 -43.65
N VAL A 687 23.68 28.67 -42.94
CA VAL A 687 24.01 29.63 -41.88
C VAL A 687 25.45 30.10 -42.02
N ASP A 688 25.69 31.34 -41.62
CA ASP A 688 27.02 31.92 -41.53
C ASP A 688 27.59 31.84 -40.10
N TYR A 689 28.84 32.29 -39.95
CA TYR A 689 29.56 32.29 -38.68
C TYR A 689 28.84 33.10 -37.60
N ASP A 690 28.37 34.30 -37.93
CA ASP A 690 27.81 35.23 -36.95
C ASP A 690 26.47 34.72 -36.43
N TRP A 691 25.63 34.18 -37.33
CA TRP A 691 24.39 33.54 -36.95
C TRP A 691 24.64 32.34 -36.02
N LEU A 692 25.56 31.45 -36.40
CA LEU A 692 25.85 30.24 -35.63
C LEU A 692 26.48 30.57 -34.26
N TYR A 693 27.38 31.55 -34.22
CA TYR A 693 27.96 32.05 -32.98
C TYR A 693 26.89 32.58 -32.03
N SER A 694 25.99 33.45 -32.54
CA SER A 694 24.89 34.00 -31.75
C SER A 694 23.94 32.90 -31.28
N TRP A 695 23.63 31.94 -32.14
CA TRP A 695 22.74 30.82 -31.82
C TRP A 695 23.32 29.92 -30.74
N ILE A 696 24.62 29.57 -30.78
CA ILE A 696 25.28 28.76 -29.75
C ILE A 696 25.37 29.53 -28.43
N ARG A 697 25.68 30.84 -28.48
CA ARG A 697 25.81 31.68 -27.29
C ARG A 697 24.48 31.82 -26.54
N ARG A 698 23.41 32.16 -27.26
CA ARG A 698 22.07 32.36 -26.68
C ARG A 698 20.99 32.18 -27.76
N PRO A 699 20.42 30.97 -27.91
CA PRO A 699 19.41 30.69 -28.93
C PRO A 699 18.17 31.61 -28.87
N ALA A 700 17.80 32.03 -27.65
CA ALA A 700 16.66 32.91 -27.41
C ALA A 700 16.81 34.30 -28.06
N ASP A 701 18.04 34.75 -28.37
CA ASP A 701 18.29 36.03 -29.07
C ASP A 701 17.67 36.02 -30.49
N PHE A 702 17.60 34.85 -31.14
CA PHE A 702 16.98 34.70 -32.46
C PHE A 702 15.48 34.33 -32.37
N ARG A 703 15.12 33.40 -31.48
CA ARG A 703 13.73 32.98 -31.29
C ARG A 703 13.43 32.81 -29.80
N PRO A 704 12.70 33.74 -29.16
CA PRO A 704 12.40 33.67 -27.72
C PRO A 704 11.67 32.39 -27.29
N SER A 705 10.85 31.82 -28.18
CA SER A 705 10.11 30.57 -27.95
C SER A 705 10.90 29.30 -28.31
N THR A 706 12.21 29.38 -28.51
CA THR A 706 13.02 28.22 -28.89
C THR A 706 13.13 27.23 -27.73
N LYS A 707 13.08 25.94 -28.04
CA LYS A 707 13.36 24.87 -27.08
C LYS A 707 14.84 24.46 -27.06
N MET A 708 15.67 25.11 -27.87
CA MET A 708 17.11 24.85 -27.89
C MET A 708 17.71 25.27 -26.54
N PRO A 709 18.38 24.37 -25.80
CA PRO A 709 19.03 24.72 -24.54
C PRO A 709 20.11 25.78 -24.76
N GLN A 710 20.17 26.74 -23.84
CA GLN A 710 21.30 27.64 -23.70
C GLN A 710 22.36 26.90 -22.87
N PHE A 711 23.58 26.74 -23.39
CA PHE A 711 24.67 26.06 -22.66
C PHE A 711 25.65 27.02 -22.00
N PHE A 712 25.71 28.27 -22.46
CA PHE A 712 26.66 29.29 -22.02
C PHE A 712 25.95 30.42 -21.27
N GLY A 713 26.67 31.18 -20.44
CA GLY A 713 26.11 32.34 -19.74
C GLY A 713 25.18 32.03 -18.56
N HIS A 714 25.29 30.83 -17.97
CA HIS A 714 24.55 30.43 -16.76
C HIS A 714 25.38 30.62 -15.49
N TRP A 715 25.67 31.87 -15.13
CA TRP A 715 26.61 32.19 -14.05
C TRP A 715 25.96 32.40 -12.67
N GLU A 716 24.64 32.27 -12.57
CA GLU A 716 23.87 32.60 -11.37
C GLU A 716 24.28 31.79 -10.13
N HIS A 717 24.74 30.55 -10.34
CA HIS A 717 25.23 29.66 -9.28
C HIS A 717 26.65 30.00 -8.78
N LEU A 718 27.38 30.87 -9.47
CA LEU A 718 28.73 31.33 -9.10
C LEU A 718 28.66 32.75 -8.48
N SER A 719 27.67 32.98 -7.63
CA SER A 719 27.34 34.30 -7.08
C SER A 719 27.95 34.58 -5.70
N GLU A 720 28.56 33.59 -5.07
CA GLU A 720 29.26 33.76 -3.79
C GLU A 720 30.70 34.27 -3.99
N ASP A 721 31.23 35.00 -3.00
CA ASP A 721 32.58 35.57 -3.06
C ASP A 721 33.68 34.51 -3.25
N VAL A 722 33.42 33.28 -2.80
CA VAL A 722 34.33 32.13 -2.94
C VAL A 722 34.48 31.67 -4.40
N ASP A 723 33.51 31.99 -5.26
CA ASP A 723 33.46 31.54 -6.65
C ASP A 723 33.97 32.59 -7.65
N ALA A 724 34.38 33.77 -7.18
CA ALA A 724 34.76 34.91 -8.03
C ALA A 724 35.85 34.59 -9.06
N ALA A 725 36.80 33.70 -8.70
CA ALA A 725 37.85 33.24 -9.61
C ALA A 725 37.28 32.35 -10.73
N GLN A 726 36.38 31.43 -10.40
CA GLN A 726 35.72 30.54 -11.35
C GLN A 726 34.78 31.33 -12.28
N LEU A 727 34.01 32.27 -11.73
CA LEU A 727 33.17 33.19 -12.51
C LEU A 727 33.99 33.96 -13.56
N HIS A 728 35.13 34.52 -13.16
CA HIS A 728 36.01 35.26 -14.05
C HIS A 728 36.63 34.37 -15.14
N GLU A 729 37.00 33.13 -14.82
CA GLU A 729 37.49 32.17 -15.80
C GLU A 729 36.39 31.78 -16.80
N SER A 730 35.19 31.42 -16.33
CA SER A 730 34.05 31.06 -17.19
C SER A 730 33.69 32.18 -18.15
N MET A 731 33.52 33.41 -17.66
CA MET A 731 33.22 34.57 -18.51
C MET A 731 34.29 34.83 -19.58
N ARG A 732 35.56 34.49 -19.30
CA ARG A 732 36.67 34.69 -20.21
C ARG A 732 36.79 33.59 -21.27
N PHE A 733 36.59 32.33 -20.89
CA PHE A 733 36.81 31.18 -21.76
C PHE A 733 35.60 30.80 -22.60
N GLU A 734 34.37 30.97 -22.10
CA GLU A 734 33.14 30.63 -22.84
C GLU A 734 33.07 31.28 -24.24
N PRO A 735 33.39 32.58 -24.45
CA PRO A 735 33.40 33.16 -25.79
C PRO A 735 34.39 32.51 -26.76
N ILE A 736 35.51 32.00 -26.24
CA ILE A 736 36.55 31.30 -27.00
C ILE A 736 36.04 29.92 -27.39
N GLU A 737 35.39 29.21 -26.48
CA GLU A 737 34.78 27.90 -26.73
C GLU A 737 33.67 28.00 -27.78
N ILE A 738 32.77 28.97 -27.66
CA ILE A 738 31.72 29.22 -28.66
C ILE A 738 32.34 29.49 -30.04
N ARG A 739 33.39 30.31 -30.11
CA ARG A 739 34.13 30.58 -31.35
C ARG A 739 34.77 29.32 -31.92
N ALA A 740 35.35 28.47 -31.08
CA ALA A 740 35.96 27.21 -31.47
C ALA A 740 34.90 26.24 -32.02
N LEU A 741 33.76 26.07 -31.33
CA LEU A 741 32.64 25.26 -31.76
C LEU A 741 32.06 25.73 -33.09
N THR A 742 31.82 27.04 -33.23
CA THR A 742 31.31 27.65 -34.48
C THR A 742 32.26 27.37 -35.65
N SER A 743 33.56 27.56 -35.43
CA SER A 743 34.58 27.32 -36.46
C SER A 743 34.68 25.83 -36.82
N PHE A 744 34.60 24.96 -35.81
CA PHE A 744 34.62 23.52 -36.00
C PHE A 744 33.43 23.06 -36.82
N LEU A 745 32.21 23.46 -36.47
CA LEU A 745 30.99 23.05 -37.15
C LEU A 745 30.98 23.50 -38.62
N LEU A 746 31.39 24.74 -38.91
CA LEU A 746 31.45 25.23 -40.29
C LEU A 746 32.56 24.55 -41.10
N LYS A 747 33.74 24.33 -40.51
CA LYS A 747 34.86 23.67 -41.22
C LYS A 747 34.59 22.21 -41.54
N ASN A 748 33.79 21.53 -40.71
CA ASN A 748 33.41 20.13 -40.91
C ASN A 748 32.08 19.97 -41.67
N SER A 749 31.49 21.07 -42.13
CA SER A 749 30.33 20.99 -43.02
C SER A 749 30.75 20.48 -44.40
N GLN A 750 29.88 19.68 -45.01
CA GLN A 750 30.05 19.17 -46.36
C GLN A 750 29.37 20.10 -47.36
N PRO A 751 29.89 20.21 -48.59
CA PRO A 751 29.21 20.95 -49.64
C PRO A 751 27.87 20.31 -49.94
N PHE A 752 26.81 21.11 -49.91
CA PHE A 752 25.49 20.70 -50.38
C PHE A 752 25.31 21.12 -51.84
N GLU A 753 25.24 20.15 -52.75
CA GLU A 753 24.86 20.43 -54.14
C GLU A 753 23.33 20.45 -54.27
N PRO A 754 22.71 21.61 -54.57
CA PRO A 754 21.28 21.67 -54.80
C PRO A 754 20.92 20.86 -56.04
N MET A 755 19.79 20.16 -55.99
CA MET A 755 19.28 19.46 -57.17
C MET A 755 19.14 20.44 -58.35
N ALA A 756 19.65 20.05 -59.51
CA ALA A 756 19.50 20.83 -60.71
C ALA A 756 18.00 21.01 -61.03
N LYS A 757 17.63 22.21 -61.49
CA LYS A 757 16.28 22.50 -61.97
C LYS A 757 15.94 21.48 -63.08
N ALA A 758 14.78 20.81 -62.98
CA ALA A 758 14.34 19.90 -64.01
C ALA A 758 14.33 20.61 -65.38
N ALA A 759 14.90 19.98 -66.41
CA ALA A 759 15.19 20.59 -67.71
C ALA A 759 13.95 21.19 -68.42
N GLY A 760 12.75 20.79 -68.04
CA GLY A 760 11.48 21.31 -68.59
C GLY A 760 10.99 22.62 -67.95
N VAL A 761 11.58 23.10 -66.86
CA VAL A 761 11.07 24.29 -66.15
C VAL A 761 11.79 25.54 -66.66
N THR A 762 11.21 26.21 -67.65
CA THR A 762 11.74 27.44 -68.27
C THR A 762 11.25 28.72 -67.60
N GLU A 763 10.24 28.61 -66.72
CA GLU A 763 9.58 29.74 -66.07
C GLU A 763 10.43 30.32 -64.92
N SER A 764 10.33 31.63 -64.71
CA SER A 764 10.93 32.35 -63.58
C SER A 764 10.15 32.14 -62.28
N ALA A 765 10.80 32.31 -61.13
CA ALA A 765 10.13 32.25 -59.83
C ALA A 765 8.97 33.27 -59.74
N SER A 766 7.85 32.89 -59.15
CA SER A 766 6.65 33.72 -58.97
C SER A 766 6.10 33.53 -57.56
N ALA A 767 5.94 34.63 -56.83
CA ALA A 767 5.38 34.64 -55.48
C ALA A 767 3.93 34.15 -55.47
N GLU A 768 3.10 34.57 -56.44
CA GLU A 768 1.69 34.16 -56.57
C GLU A 768 1.55 32.63 -56.74
N ARG A 769 2.43 31.99 -57.51
CA ARG A 769 2.42 30.53 -57.65
C ARG A 769 2.92 29.82 -56.39
N GLY A 770 3.88 30.40 -55.68
CA GLY A 770 4.34 29.92 -54.38
C GLY A 770 3.22 29.96 -53.33
N GLU A 771 2.47 31.06 -53.31
CA GLU A 771 1.29 31.22 -52.46
C GLU A 771 0.22 30.18 -52.79
N TRP A 772 -0.10 29.98 -54.08
CA TRP A 772 -1.07 28.95 -54.49
C TRP A 772 -0.65 27.55 -54.05
N LEU A 773 0.63 27.17 -54.25
CA LEU A 773 1.17 25.89 -53.81
C LEU A 773 1.11 25.72 -52.29
N PHE A 774 1.43 26.77 -51.53
CA PHE A 774 1.40 26.75 -50.07
C PHE A 774 -0.03 26.51 -49.54
N LYS A 775 -1.03 27.14 -50.18
CA LYS A 775 -2.45 26.92 -49.85
C LYS A 775 -2.95 25.54 -50.30
N SER A 776 -2.52 25.05 -51.47
CA SER A 776 -3.11 23.87 -52.12
C SER A 776 -2.48 22.53 -51.70
N ARG A 777 -1.26 22.51 -51.16
CA ARG A 777 -0.52 21.27 -50.82
C ARG A 777 -0.70 20.81 -49.37
N GLY A 778 -1.63 21.41 -48.64
CA GLY A 778 -1.95 21.04 -47.24
C GLY A 778 -0.99 21.61 -46.20
N CYS A 779 -0.09 22.53 -46.57
CA CYS A 779 0.86 23.15 -45.63
C CYS A 779 0.16 23.93 -44.50
N LEU A 780 -1.01 24.51 -44.80
CA LEU A 780 -1.84 25.23 -43.82
C LEU A 780 -2.44 24.33 -42.73
N ALA A 781 -2.44 23.00 -42.90
CA ALA A 781 -2.91 22.09 -41.85
C ALA A 781 -2.00 22.09 -40.60
N CYS A 782 -0.74 22.52 -40.74
CA CYS A 782 0.22 22.58 -39.63
C CYS A 782 0.91 23.95 -39.49
N HIS A 783 0.99 24.76 -40.54
CA HIS A 783 1.61 26.08 -40.54
C HIS A 783 0.58 27.19 -40.80
N ALA A 784 -0.07 27.67 -39.74
CA ALA A 784 -0.98 28.82 -39.83
C ALA A 784 -0.20 30.14 -39.96
N HIS A 785 -0.64 31.02 -40.87
CA HIS A 785 -0.07 32.36 -41.08
C HIS A 785 -1.20 33.38 -41.08
N GLY A 786 -1.08 34.47 -40.29
CA GLY A 786 -2.18 35.42 -40.05
C GLY A 786 -2.69 36.17 -41.29
N GLU A 787 -1.91 36.20 -42.38
CA GLU A 787 -2.28 36.84 -43.64
C GLU A 787 -3.05 35.93 -44.61
N VAL A 788 -3.28 34.66 -44.25
CA VAL A 788 -4.03 33.70 -45.07
C VAL A 788 -5.39 33.45 -44.42
N GLU A 789 -6.42 34.18 -44.85
CA GLU A 789 -7.80 33.98 -44.38
C GLU A 789 -8.34 32.59 -44.76
N GLY A 790 -8.92 31.88 -43.78
CA GLY A 790 -9.75 30.69 -44.04
C GLY A 790 -9.47 29.43 -43.21
N ILE A 791 -8.48 29.40 -42.33
CA ILE A 791 -8.24 28.29 -41.38
C ILE A 791 -7.85 28.89 -40.03
N ALA A 792 -8.82 28.93 -39.12
CA ALA A 792 -8.65 29.29 -37.71
C ALA A 792 -8.68 28.03 -36.85
#